data_AF-A0A9J7LL26-F1
#
_entry.id   AF-A0A9J7LL26-F1
#
_cell.length_a   1.000
_cell.length_b   1.000
_cell.length_c   1.000
_cell.angle_alpha   90.00
_cell.angle_beta   90.00
_cell.angle_gamma   90.00
#
_symmetry.space_group_name_H-M   'P 1'
#
loop_
_entity.id
_entity.type
_entity.pdbx_description
1 polymer ?
#
loop_
_entity_poly.entity_id
_entity_poly.type
_entity_poly.pdbx_seq_one_letter_code
_entity_poly.pdbx_strand_id
1 'polypeptide(L)'
;MCECLAEDTIVCEGLTRTDLCARPARGICRACGDPHVTMFDGKRHHFQGPCRYTFAKDCGDSSDFTVEVQHVPVPHRPVVSVVREVYVIAHRYEIGIHQGNDVTVNGGLYSVPFSLAMDKIEVRYSGIWVHVRLVEYCVDIFYNGRHCVKVTVTPYYWGRMCGLCGNYNSDMTDDFMMSDLMTIAPNWNDFGHSWLVEDEDDEKCGGGGGGPGPCPPDLLAAVSADDICGLISDPNGPFAACHAAVKPRDFYNDCVFDMCAQNGDIVGLCENLEAYADACKDADVAITWRTPTLCPLPCPPNSHYNPCASPCPATCQDPDAPNNPCITVCVECCECDPGYVMSGLHCVPLEECGCTDPDTGRYYELGETWVEDGKRCICRENNTIICKGCSFDIVFILDRSSSIGPYGMYIAQKYIAHIIKCLYGLDVDVGYIVFDCISKWLISLGLYNVDTTALIPEIKAAEFTGGESRAGHAIYHMMCTANYRNGIPSAAVVLTDGIAYKEYPSNLYEIQSDAARAMGIELYAVAVGRDPLFNFNGLANIAGGSDRVFDRYSCCALAIRLMEDLCVACDVSSDLFFVLDGSGSVGPDNFETVKQFVVDVVSAFTISLTDTRVGVVQYSDFNTLACNLGDHPDEASFVTAINTMQYQGGGTATGDAMEYARVKLQAVWRPAPTPRIMIVLTDGKSGDDVVAAAQALAADGVTVYAIGVANFDTAELLEITNGNQDRVIELKDYTALTASINSIIRALCKGTI
;
A
#
# COMPACT_ATOMS: atom_id res chain seq x y z
N MET A 1 16.66 44.08 2.67
CA MET A 1 15.53 44.47 1.80
C MET A 1 16.03 44.20 0.39
N CYS A 2 15.44 43.29 -0.38
CA CYS A 2 15.86 43.09 -1.78
C CYS A 2 15.45 44.34 -2.56
N GLU A 3 16.42 45.19 -2.91
CA GLU A 3 16.16 46.31 -3.80
C GLU A 3 16.49 45.86 -5.22
N CYS A 4 15.50 45.92 -6.11
CA CYS A 4 15.76 45.86 -7.55
C CYS A 4 16.48 47.16 -7.92
N LEU A 5 17.80 47.10 -8.09
CA LEU A 5 18.52 48.17 -8.76
C LEU A 5 18.19 48.11 -10.25
N ALA A 6 18.27 49.26 -10.92
CA ALA A 6 17.78 49.48 -12.30
C ALA A 6 18.52 48.70 -13.41
N GLU A 7 19.29 47.67 -13.06
CA GLU A 7 20.03 46.78 -13.96
C GLU A 7 19.98 45.34 -13.40
N ASP A 8 18.82 44.67 -13.51
CA ASP A 8 18.56 43.21 -13.39
C ASP A 8 19.39 42.36 -12.39
N THR A 9 19.97 42.95 -11.34
CA THR A 9 20.81 42.27 -10.36
C THR A 9 20.20 42.44 -8.98
N ILE A 10 19.74 41.31 -8.41
CA ILE A 10 19.29 41.25 -7.03
C ILE A 10 20.51 41.07 -6.13
N VAL A 11 20.85 42.10 -5.34
CA VAL A 11 21.91 42.00 -4.32
C VAL A 11 21.28 41.69 -2.96
N CYS A 12 21.48 40.46 -2.47
CA CYS A 12 21.03 40.02 -1.15
C CYS A 12 22.10 40.30 -0.09
N GLU A 13 22.10 41.49 0.53
CA GLU A 13 22.93 41.73 1.72
C GLU A 13 22.24 41.18 2.99
N GLY A 14 22.88 40.19 3.65
CA GLY A 14 22.72 39.90 5.07
C GLY A 14 21.35 39.43 5.57
N LEU A 15 20.51 38.79 4.74
CA LEU A 15 19.22 38.24 5.16
C LEU A 15 19.36 36.74 5.51
N THR A 16 18.79 36.35 6.65
CA THR A 16 18.72 34.93 7.02
C THR A 16 17.56 34.26 6.29
N ARG A 17 17.63 32.93 6.15
CA ARG A 17 16.57 32.09 5.55
C ARG A 17 15.18 32.38 6.15
N THR A 18 15.13 32.58 7.47
CA THR A 18 13.90 32.89 8.23
C THR A 18 13.29 34.27 7.89
N ASP A 19 14.09 35.26 7.48
CA ASP A 19 13.61 36.62 7.19
C ASP A 19 12.82 36.72 5.87
N LEU A 20 12.87 35.67 5.04
CA LEU A 20 12.31 35.65 3.68
C LEU A 20 11.06 34.78 3.52
N CYS A 21 10.67 34.02 4.56
CA CYS A 21 9.57 33.06 4.49
C CYS A 21 8.19 33.70 4.25
N ALA A 22 8.03 34.99 4.56
CA ALA A 22 6.77 35.72 4.44
C ALA A 22 6.71 36.64 3.20
N ARG A 23 7.66 36.56 2.25
CA ARG A 23 7.73 37.48 1.10
C ARG A 23 7.09 36.88 -0.16
N PRO A 24 6.36 37.68 -0.95
CA PRO A 24 5.68 37.21 -2.17
C PRO A 24 6.61 36.95 -3.36
N ALA A 25 7.86 37.41 -3.33
CA ALA A 25 8.84 37.14 -4.39
C ALA A 25 9.39 35.72 -4.20
N ARG A 26 8.81 34.73 -4.89
CA ARG A 26 9.25 33.33 -4.85
C ARG A 26 9.53 32.84 -6.27
N GLY A 27 10.58 32.06 -6.42
CA GLY A 27 10.86 31.34 -7.66
C GLY A 27 9.92 30.13 -7.74
N ILE A 28 9.23 29.96 -8.87
CA ILE A 28 8.31 28.85 -9.11
C ILE A 28 8.83 28.04 -10.29
N CYS A 29 9.12 26.77 -10.06
CA CYS A 29 9.35 25.79 -11.11
C CYS A 29 8.18 24.81 -11.14
N ARG A 30 7.72 24.42 -12.33
CA ARG A 30 6.64 23.45 -12.48
C ARG A 30 6.84 22.53 -13.66
N ALA A 31 6.29 21.34 -13.56
CA ALA A 31 6.17 20.39 -14.66
C ALA A 31 4.75 19.83 -14.66
N CYS A 32 3.97 20.13 -15.70
CA CYS A 32 2.61 19.59 -15.87
C CYS A 32 2.49 18.91 -17.24
N GLY A 33 1.61 17.92 -17.37
CA GLY A 33 1.35 17.27 -18.66
C GLY A 33 2.50 16.36 -19.05
N ASP A 34 3.04 16.50 -20.27
CA ASP A 34 3.89 15.48 -20.88
C ASP A 34 5.44 15.64 -20.85
N PRO A 35 6.08 15.74 -19.69
CA PRO A 35 5.97 16.94 -18.88
C PRO A 35 6.46 18.17 -19.64
N HIS A 36 5.66 19.24 -19.59
CA HIS A 36 6.08 20.56 -19.97
C HIS A 36 6.64 21.28 -18.75
N VAL A 37 7.96 21.47 -18.73
CA VAL A 37 8.66 22.10 -17.61
C VAL A 37 8.79 23.59 -17.87
N THR A 38 8.48 24.41 -16.88
CA THR A 38 8.84 25.82 -16.79
C THR A 38 9.78 25.98 -15.60
N MET A 39 11.03 26.34 -15.89
CA MET A 39 12.10 26.54 -14.91
C MET A 39 11.90 27.82 -14.10
N PHE A 40 12.69 27.99 -13.03
CA PHE A 40 12.58 29.15 -12.15
C PHE A 40 12.75 30.49 -12.86
N ASP A 41 13.61 30.56 -13.88
CA ASP A 41 13.88 31.77 -14.65
C ASP A 41 12.97 31.90 -15.88
N GLY A 42 12.01 30.97 -16.06
CA GLY A 42 10.98 31.00 -17.10
C GLY A 42 11.33 30.24 -18.38
N LYS A 43 12.54 29.68 -18.51
CA LYS A 43 12.89 28.81 -19.64
C LYS A 43 12.07 27.52 -19.63
N ARG A 44 11.71 27.04 -20.83
CA ARG A 44 10.87 25.85 -21.01
C ARG A 44 11.64 24.68 -21.63
N HIS A 45 11.28 23.46 -21.26
CA HIS A 45 11.73 22.23 -21.92
C HIS A 45 10.71 21.10 -21.78
N HIS A 46 10.90 20.05 -22.59
CA HIS A 46 9.96 18.93 -22.73
C HIS A 46 10.71 17.59 -22.68
N PHE A 47 11.58 17.42 -21.68
CA PHE A 47 12.45 16.24 -21.57
C PHE A 47 11.65 14.95 -21.31
N GLN A 48 11.89 13.92 -22.13
CA GLN A 48 11.10 12.68 -22.18
C GLN A 48 11.81 11.43 -21.62
N GLY A 49 12.83 11.62 -20.78
CA GLY A 49 13.54 10.50 -20.17
C GLY A 49 12.61 9.64 -19.29
N PRO A 50 12.58 8.30 -19.41
CA PRO A 50 11.59 7.44 -18.75
C PRO A 50 12.01 6.93 -17.35
N CYS A 51 12.77 7.73 -16.60
CA CYS A 51 13.39 7.34 -15.34
C CYS A 51 13.19 8.38 -14.23
N ARG A 52 13.89 8.20 -13.10
CA ARG A 52 13.91 9.15 -11.99
C ARG A 52 15.02 10.19 -12.21
N TYR A 53 14.67 11.47 -12.12
CA TYR A 53 15.59 12.59 -12.35
C TYR A 53 15.54 13.59 -11.20
N THR A 54 16.66 14.27 -10.95
CA THR A 54 16.73 15.40 -10.03
C THR A 54 15.99 16.60 -10.63
N PHE A 55 14.81 16.91 -10.07
CA PHE A 55 13.97 18.00 -10.56
C PHE A 55 14.47 19.36 -10.05
N ALA A 56 14.66 19.48 -8.73
CA ALA A 56 15.17 20.68 -8.08
C ALA A 56 15.98 20.32 -6.83
N LYS A 57 17.14 20.91 -6.64
CA LYS A 57 18.02 20.64 -5.49
C LYS A 57 18.74 21.92 -5.05
N ASP A 58 18.98 22.05 -3.74
CA ASP A 58 19.94 23.04 -3.22
C ASP A 58 21.36 22.51 -3.49
N CYS A 59 22.05 23.11 -4.46
CA CYS A 59 23.44 22.82 -4.78
C CYS A 59 24.43 23.76 -4.07
N GLY A 60 23.96 24.61 -3.15
CA GLY A 60 24.85 25.39 -2.29
C GLY A 60 25.50 24.56 -1.18
N ASP A 61 26.24 25.22 -0.29
CA ASP A 61 27.07 24.55 0.73
C ASP A 61 26.33 23.64 1.72
N SER A 62 25.00 23.81 1.86
CA SER A 62 24.17 23.09 2.84
C SER A 62 23.49 21.83 2.30
N SER A 63 23.31 21.71 0.97
CA SER A 63 22.50 20.68 0.32
C SER A 63 21.19 20.38 1.08
N ASP A 64 20.41 21.43 1.37
CA ASP A 64 19.27 21.37 2.30
C ASP A 64 18.22 20.30 1.93
N PHE A 65 17.90 20.21 0.64
CA PHE A 65 16.84 19.36 0.11
C PHE A 65 17.10 18.95 -1.35
N THR A 66 16.47 17.86 -1.75
CA THR A 66 16.37 17.40 -3.14
C THR A 66 14.92 17.05 -3.44
N VAL A 67 14.43 17.44 -4.62
CA VAL A 67 13.16 17.01 -5.20
C VAL A 67 13.49 16.21 -6.46
N GLU A 68 13.01 14.98 -6.50
CA GLU A 68 13.15 14.08 -7.64
C GLU A 68 11.79 13.76 -8.22
N VAL A 69 11.74 13.54 -9.54
CA VAL A 69 10.52 13.18 -10.26
C VAL A 69 10.74 11.86 -10.98
N GLN A 70 9.80 10.94 -10.83
CA GLN A 70 9.73 9.76 -11.68
C GLN A 70 8.93 10.09 -12.92
N HIS A 71 9.60 10.05 -14.06
CA HIS A 71 8.96 10.07 -15.37
C HIS A 71 8.63 8.64 -15.80
N VAL A 72 7.45 8.48 -16.39
CA VAL A 72 6.86 7.18 -16.75
C VAL A 72 6.30 7.29 -18.16
N PRO A 73 6.77 6.48 -19.12
CA PRO A 73 6.20 6.35 -20.45
C PRO A 73 4.68 6.16 -20.45
N VAL A 74 4.02 6.88 -21.36
CA VAL A 74 2.58 6.71 -21.60
C VAL A 74 2.36 5.39 -22.38
N PRO A 75 1.55 4.43 -21.89
CA PRO A 75 1.43 3.09 -22.50
C PRO A 75 1.06 3.09 -23.99
N HIS A 76 0.20 4.01 -24.41
CA HIS A 76 -0.27 4.13 -25.79
C HIS A 76 0.76 4.77 -26.73
N ARG A 77 1.73 5.52 -26.18
CA ARG A 77 2.84 6.15 -26.91
C ARG A 77 4.08 6.27 -26.01
N PRO A 78 4.91 5.21 -25.91
CA PRO A 78 6.01 5.15 -24.94
C PRO A 78 7.18 6.10 -25.25
N VAL A 79 7.09 6.87 -26.34
CA VAL A 79 8.02 7.96 -26.67
C VAL A 79 7.76 9.23 -25.85
N VAL A 80 6.61 9.32 -25.21
CA VAL A 80 6.23 10.40 -24.29
C VAL A 80 6.23 9.84 -22.87
N SER A 81 6.82 10.58 -21.94
CA SER A 81 6.82 10.29 -20.52
C SER A 81 6.09 11.39 -19.76
N VAL A 82 5.54 11.10 -18.59
CA VAL A 82 4.88 12.09 -17.72
C VAL A 82 5.35 11.93 -16.27
N VAL A 83 5.25 12.98 -15.45
CA VAL A 83 5.55 12.90 -14.01
C VAL A 83 4.46 12.09 -13.30
N ARG A 84 4.84 10.96 -12.69
CA ARG A 84 3.91 10.08 -11.96
C ARG A 84 4.17 9.97 -10.48
N GLU A 85 5.39 10.24 -10.05
CA GLU A 85 5.76 10.20 -8.64
C GLU A 85 6.73 11.35 -8.36
N VAL A 86 6.65 11.89 -7.16
CA VAL A 86 7.53 12.96 -6.67
C VAL A 86 8.14 12.52 -5.35
N TYR A 87 9.45 12.67 -5.23
CA TYR A 87 10.20 12.30 -4.03
C TYR A 87 10.86 13.55 -3.45
N VAL A 88 10.56 13.87 -2.21
CA VAL A 88 11.17 14.98 -1.45
C VAL A 88 12.12 14.40 -0.43
N ILE A 89 13.41 14.72 -0.56
CA ILE A 89 14.47 14.24 0.33
C ILE A 89 14.96 15.40 1.17
N ALA A 90 14.70 15.36 2.48
CA ALA A 90 15.12 16.36 3.45
C ALA A 90 15.21 15.74 4.86
N HIS A 91 16.12 16.24 5.70
CA HIS A 91 16.30 15.75 7.07
C HIS A 91 16.47 14.22 7.22
N ARG A 92 17.02 13.54 6.21
CA ARG A 92 17.14 12.06 6.11
C ARG A 92 15.82 11.30 5.94
N TYR A 93 14.73 12.01 5.62
CA TYR A 93 13.49 11.40 5.19
C TYR A 93 13.38 11.49 3.67
N GLU A 94 12.87 10.43 3.04
CA GLU A 94 12.36 10.44 1.68
C GLU A 94 10.83 10.40 1.77
N ILE A 95 10.16 11.49 1.36
CA ILE A 95 8.71 11.56 1.22
C ILE A 95 8.36 11.30 -0.23
N GLY A 96 7.76 10.15 -0.53
CA GLY A 96 7.23 9.82 -1.86
C GLY A 96 5.76 10.23 -1.97
N ILE A 97 5.39 10.91 -3.04
CA ILE A 97 4.00 11.22 -3.38
C ILE A 97 3.71 10.52 -4.71
N HIS A 98 2.80 9.57 -4.66
CA HIS A 98 2.48 8.67 -5.78
C HIS A 98 1.16 9.06 -6.43
N GLN A 99 0.80 8.33 -7.49
CA GLN A 99 -0.50 8.52 -8.11
C GLN A 99 -1.63 8.22 -7.14
N GLY A 100 -2.77 8.92 -7.30
CA GLY A 100 -3.90 8.77 -6.38
C GLY A 100 -3.75 9.51 -5.05
N ASN A 101 -2.66 10.27 -4.88
CA ASN A 101 -2.28 10.99 -3.65
C ASN A 101 -1.85 10.08 -2.48
N ASP A 102 -1.39 8.86 -2.77
CA ASP A 102 -0.73 8.00 -1.79
C ASP A 102 0.61 8.62 -1.39
N VAL A 103 0.85 8.75 -0.08
CA VAL A 103 2.09 9.32 0.45
C VAL A 103 2.88 8.26 1.21
N THR A 104 4.17 8.15 0.92
CA THR A 104 5.09 7.27 1.65
C THR A 104 6.20 8.06 2.34
N VAL A 105 6.68 7.55 3.48
CA VAL A 105 7.88 8.04 4.16
C VAL A 105 8.85 6.89 4.29
N ASN A 106 10.02 7.01 3.66
CA ASN A 106 11.03 5.96 3.56
C ASN A 106 10.47 4.62 3.03
N GLY A 107 9.44 4.68 2.19
CA GLY A 107 8.77 3.53 1.60
C GLY A 107 7.54 3.00 2.35
N GLY A 108 7.31 3.39 3.61
CA GLY A 108 6.07 3.05 4.33
C GLY A 108 4.95 4.01 4.01
N LEU A 109 3.70 3.55 3.87
CA LEU A 109 2.53 4.40 3.61
C LEU A 109 2.18 5.26 4.83
N TYR A 110 1.77 6.52 4.61
CA TYR A 110 1.40 7.50 5.63
C TYR A 110 0.09 8.21 5.26
N SER A 111 -0.84 8.26 6.21
CA SER A 111 -2.06 9.05 6.12
C SER A 111 -1.79 10.52 6.38
N VAL A 112 -2.31 11.37 5.50
CA VAL A 112 -2.14 12.83 5.53
C VAL A 112 -3.29 13.47 6.33
N PRO A 113 -3.05 14.49 7.18
CA PRO A 113 -1.79 15.20 7.39
C PRO A 113 -0.86 14.52 8.42
N PHE A 114 0.43 14.86 8.36
CA PHE A 114 1.42 14.49 9.36
C PHE A 114 2.61 15.46 9.36
N SER A 115 3.45 15.39 10.39
CA SER A 115 4.69 16.15 10.49
C SER A 115 5.88 15.25 10.83
N LEU A 116 7.08 15.61 10.35
CA LEU A 116 8.32 14.88 10.59
C LEU A 116 9.42 15.81 11.10
N ALA A 117 10.48 15.22 11.64
CA ALA A 117 11.69 15.92 12.08
C ALA A 117 11.42 17.05 13.09
N MET A 118 10.48 16.84 14.03
CA MET A 118 10.01 17.85 15.00
C MET A 118 9.41 19.08 14.28
N ASP A 119 8.37 18.86 13.48
CA ASP A 119 7.62 19.88 12.74
C ASP A 119 8.43 20.68 11.71
N LYS A 120 9.60 20.16 11.31
CA LYS A 120 10.41 20.79 10.25
C LYS A 120 9.92 20.43 8.84
N ILE A 121 9.18 19.33 8.73
CA ILE A 121 8.50 18.91 7.51
C ILE A 121 7.03 18.76 7.87
N GLU A 122 6.16 19.52 7.21
CA GLU A 122 4.71 19.42 7.31
C GLU A 122 4.16 18.85 6.01
N VAL A 123 3.32 17.83 6.08
CA VAL A 123 2.64 17.24 4.92
C VAL A 123 1.14 17.33 5.12
N ARG A 124 0.44 17.95 4.17
CA ARG A 124 -1.01 18.18 4.24
C ARG A 124 -1.66 18.21 2.86
N TYR A 125 -2.96 18.00 2.81
CA TYR A 125 -3.74 18.35 1.61
C TYR A 125 -3.95 19.86 1.56
N SER A 126 -3.81 20.42 0.37
CA SER A 126 -4.09 21.83 0.07
C SER A 126 -4.76 21.90 -1.30
N GLY A 127 -6.09 21.93 -1.31
CA GLY A 127 -6.83 21.84 -2.56
C GLY A 127 -6.83 20.41 -3.10
N ILE A 128 -6.52 20.25 -4.38
CA ILE A 128 -6.24 18.96 -5.03
C ILE A 128 -4.78 18.49 -4.87
N TRP A 129 -3.96 19.21 -4.11
CA TRP A 129 -2.52 18.97 -3.99
C TRP A 129 -2.18 18.29 -2.67
N VAL A 130 -1.26 17.33 -2.74
CA VAL A 130 -0.41 17.00 -1.58
C VAL A 130 0.65 18.10 -1.49
N HIS A 131 0.70 18.78 -0.35
CA HIS A 131 1.63 19.86 -0.08
C HIS A 131 2.64 19.42 0.98
N VAL A 132 3.91 19.33 0.57
CA VAL A 132 5.06 19.12 1.47
C VAL A 132 5.73 20.45 1.69
N ARG A 133 5.73 20.92 2.94
CA ARG A 133 6.37 22.16 3.35
C ARG A 133 7.59 21.85 4.18
N LEU A 134 8.75 22.29 3.69
CA LEU A 134 10.00 22.25 4.44
C LEU A 134 10.10 23.56 5.23
N VAL A 135 9.62 23.54 6.48
CA VAL A 135 9.33 24.74 7.29
C VAL A 135 10.57 25.60 7.52
N GLU A 136 11.68 25.00 7.96
CA GLU A 136 12.95 25.70 8.19
C GLU A 136 13.58 26.19 6.87
N TYR A 137 13.25 25.52 5.76
CA TYR A 137 13.77 25.82 4.43
C TYR A 137 12.92 26.83 3.65
N CYS A 138 11.68 27.02 4.07
CA CYS A 138 10.69 27.85 3.41
C CYS A 138 10.50 27.48 1.92
N VAL A 139 10.60 26.17 1.67
CA VAL A 139 10.37 25.54 0.37
C VAL A 139 9.03 24.82 0.43
N ASP A 140 8.18 25.08 -0.55
CA ASP A 140 6.87 24.47 -0.68
C ASP A 140 6.86 23.60 -1.95
N ILE A 141 6.54 22.31 -1.80
CA ILE A 141 6.47 21.33 -2.89
C ILE A 141 5.03 20.83 -3.00
N PHE A 142 4.48 20.83 -4.20
CA PHE A 142 3.13 20.39 -4.48
C PHE A 142 3.13 19.30 -5.56
N TYR A 143 2.39 18.23 -5.34
CA TYR A 143 2.06 17.24 -6.39
C TYR A 143 0.56 16.91 -6.32
N ASN A 144 -0.11 16.87 -7.47
CA ASN A 144 -1.57 16.63 -7.53
C ASN A 144 -1.95 15.14 -7.66
N GLY A 145 -0.99 14.24 -7.45
CA GLY A 145 -1.19 12.79 -7.54
C GLY A 145 -1.51 12.28 -8.95
N ARG A 146 -1.34 13.12 -9.99
CA ARG A 146 -1.77 12.77 -11.36
C ARG A 146 -0.74 13.13 -12.43
N HIS A 147 -0.45 14.42 -12.62
CA HIS A 147 0.27 14.90 -13.80
C HIS A 147 1.05 16.21 -13.60
N CYS A 148 0.91 16.89 -12.46
CA CYS A 148 1.61 18.15 -12.25
C CYS A 148 2.32 18.23 -10.89
N VAL A 149 3.56 18.71 -10.91
CA VAL A 149 4.42 19.03 -9.77
C VAL A 149 4.85 20.49 -9.81
N LYS A 150 4.94 21.12 -8.64
CA LYS A 150 5.39 22.51 -8.47
C LYS A 150 6.32 22.63 -7.27
N VAL A 151 7.46 23.30 -7.46
CA VAL A 151 8.44 23.62 -6.42
C VAL A 151 8.56 25.13 -6.30
N THR A 152 8.38 25.65 -5.10
CA THR A 152 8.45 27.08 -4.81
C THR A 152 9.56 27.36 -3.80
N VAL A 153 10.48 28.26 -4.16
CA VAL A 153 11.65 28.62 -3.33
C VAL A 153 11.68 30.12 -3.04
N THR A 154 12.27 30.51 -1.89
CA THR A 154 12.49 31.93 -1.56
C THR A 154 13.73 32.48 -2.29
N PRO A 155 13.92 33.81 -2.34
CA PRO A 155 15.12 34.43 -2.94
C PRO A 155 16.43 34.05 -2.24
N TYR A 156 16.37 33.39 -1.08
CA TYR A 156 17.55 32.79 -0.44
C TYR A 156 18.26 31.79 -1.36
N TYR A 157 17.50 31.08 -2.20
CA TYR A 157 18.02 30.04 -3.10
C TYR A 157 18.52 30.58 -4.44
N TRP A 158 18.56 31.89 -4.63
CA TRP A 158 19.04 32.52 -5.86
C TRP A 158 20.48 32.08 -6.18
N GLY A 159 20.70 31.55 -7.39
CA GLY A 159 21.98 31.03 -7.87
C GLY A 159 22.49 29.80 -7.11
N ARG A 160 21.66 29.18 -6.26
CA ARG A 160 21.98 27.97 -5.49
C ARG A 160 21.23 26.75 -5.98
N MET A 161 20.17 26.94 -6.76
CA MET A 161 19.38 25.85 -7.28
C MET A 161 20.13 25.10 -8.38
N CYS A 162 19.74 23.86 -8.61
CA CYS A 162 20.21 23.03 -9.71
C CYS A 162 19.17 21.92 -9.97
N GLY A 163 19.30 21.20 -11.09
CA GLY A 163 18.34 20.18 -11.54
C GLY A 163 17.58 20.60 -12.80
N LEU A 164 16.55 19.83 -13.16
CA LEU A 164 15.68 20.12 -14.31
C LEU A 164 14.93 21.47 -14.22
N CYS A 165 14.91 22.09 -13.03
CA CYS A 165 14.34 23.42 -12.77
C CYS A 165 15.31 24.59 -13.00
N GLY A 166 16.54 24.33 -13.44
CA GLY A 166 17.55 25.38 -13.67
C GLY A 166 18.24 25.84 -12.39
N ASN A 167 18.96 26.95 -12.47
CA ASN A 167 19.83 27.45 -11.39
C ASN A 167 19.25 28.64 -10.60
N TYR A 168 18.13 29.21 -11.06
CA TYR A 168 17.40 30.31 -10.44
C TYR A 168 18.27 31.56 -10.23
N ASN A 169 18.77 32.13 -11.32
CA ASN A 169 19.62 33.34 -11.31
C ASN A 169 19.10 34.45 -12.24
N SER A 170 17.90 34.29 -12.80
CA SER A 170 17.27 35.13 -13.84
C SER A 170 17.96 35.18 -15.20
N ASP A 171 18.85 34.24 -15.49
CA ASP A 171 19.48 34.07 -16.80
C ASP A 171 18.99 32.78 -17.48
N MET A 172 17.95 32.90 -18.32
CA MET A 172 17.45 31.77 -19.11
C MET A 172 18.52 31.15 -20.05
N THR A 173 19.65 31.83 -20.32
CA THR A 173 20.64 31.31 -21.27
C THR A 173 21.49 30.18 -20.70
N ASP A 174 21.65 30.11 -19.37
CA ASP A 174 22.49 29.11 -18.70
C ASP A 174 21.70 27.99 -17.98
N ASP A 175 20.38 28.10 -17.95
CA ASP A 175 19.41 27.17 -17.35
C ASP A 175 19.52 25.70 -17.80
N PHE A 176 20.24 25.42 -18.90
CA PHE A 176 20.60 24.04 -19.31
C PHE A 176 21.92 23.58 -18.70
N MET A 177 22.20 23.99 -17.46
CA MET A 177 23.35 23.55 -16.67
C MET A 177 23.26 22.05 -16.36
N MET A 178 24.28 21.29 -16.74
CA MET A 178 24.34 19.85 -16.49
C MET A 178 24.68 19.55 -15.01
N SER A 179 24.54 18.27 -14.62
CA SER A 179 24.83 17.81 -13.26
C SER A 179 26.28 17.98 -12.80
N ASP A 180 27.22 18.21 -13.72
CA ASP A 180 28.61 18.58 -13.39
C ASP A 180 28.75 20.02 -12.88
N LEU A 181 27.68 20.81 -12.94
CA LEU A 181 27.59 22.22 -12.54
C LEU A 181 28.59 23.13 -13.28
N MET A 182 29.10 22.68 -14.44
CA MET A 182 30.11 23.39 -15.23
C MET A 182 29.70 23.52 -16.70
N THR A 183 29.00 22.53 -17.22
CA THR A 183 28.69 22.43 -18.65
C THR A 183 27.26 22.90 -18.93
N ILE A 184 27.10 23.80 -19.88
CA ILE A 184 25.77 24.18 -20.42
C ILE A 184 25.49 23.33 -21.65
N ALA A 185 24.43 22.53 -21.58
CA ALA A 185 24.05 21.65 -22.67
C ALA A 185 23.44 22.43 -23.86
N PRO A 186 23.68 21.99 -25.11
CA PRO A 186 23.15 22.66 -26.29
C PRO A 186 21.65 22.38 -26.55
N ASN A 187 21.09 21.36 -25.90
CA ASN A 187 19.69 20.97 -26.04
C ASN A 187 19.18 20.32 -24.73
N TRP A 188 17.86 20.27 -24.58
CA TRP A 188 17.22 19.75 -23.37
C TRP A 188 17.36 18.23 -23.16
N ASN A 189 17.69 17.45 -24.19
CA ASN A 189 17.84 16.00 -24.04
C ASN A 189 19.16 15.69 -23.31
N ASP A 190 20.26 16.30 -23.75
CA ASP A 190 21.56 16.16 -23.08
C ASP A 190 21.50 16.75 -21.67
N PHE A 191 20.86 17.92 -21.52
CA PHE A 191 20.59 18.53 -20.21
C PHE A 191 19.82 17.59 -19.29
N GLY A 192 18.65 17.13 -19.71
CA GLY A 192 17.76 16.35 -18.86
C GLY A 192 18.34 14.99 -18.48
N HIS A 193 19.02 14.33 -19.43
CA HIS A 193 19.68 13.07 -19.18
C HIS A 193 20.85 13.19 -18.18
N SER A 194 21.54 14.34 -18.16
CA SER A 194 22.62 14.57 -17.18
C SER A 194 22.14 14.55 -15.72
N TRP A 195 20.86 14.82 -15.48
CA TRP A 195 20.24 14.86 -14.14
C TRP A 195 19.65 13.52 -13.68
N LEU A 196 20.06 12.42 -14.31
CA LEU A 196 19.70 11.06 -13.90
C LEU A 196 20.18 10.77 -12.47
N VAL A 197 19.32 10.12 -11.67
CA VAL A 197 19.69 9.70 -10.30
C VAL A 197 20.66 8.50 -10.36
N GLU A 198 21.66 8.46 -9.47
CA GLU A 198 22.81 7.52 -9.53
C GLU A 198 22.44 6.03 -9.59
N ASP A 199 21.28 5.63 -9.07
CA ASP A 199 20.80 4.23 -9.02
C ASP A 199 19.97 3.81 -10.25
N GLU A 200 19.75 4.70 -11.21
CA GLU A 200 19.02 4.40 -12.45
C GLU A 200 19.93 3.82 -13.54
N ASP A 201 19.34 2.99 -14.40
CA ASP A 201 20.06 2.31 -15.48
C ASP A 201 20.24 3.26 -16.68
N ASP A 202 21.41 3.88 -16.77
CA ASP A 202 21.77 4.85 -17.81
C ASP A 202 21.41 4.40 -19.23
N GLU A 203 21.64 3.12 -19.56
CA GLU A 203 21.37 2.56 -20.89
C GLU A 203 19.85 2.54 -21.22
N LYS A 204 19.00 2.38 -20.20
CA LYS A 204 17.53 2.36 -20.33
C LYS A 204 16.88 3.73 -20.16
N CYS A 205 17.63 4.71 -19.66
CA CYS A 205 17.15 6.05 -19.33
C CYS A 205 17.47 7.13 -20.37
N GLY A 206 18.01 6.71 -21.53
CA GLY A 206 18.25 7.59 -22.67
C GLY A 206 16.94 8.17 -23.21
N GLY A 207 16.84 9.51 -23.22
CA GLY A 207 15.67 10.24 -23.74
C GLY A 207 15.36 9.83 -25.17
N GLY A 208 14.19 9.23 -25.39
CA GLY A 208 13.75 8.74 -26.69
C GLY A 208 13.79 9.87 -27.73
N GLY A 209 14.74 9.78 -28.66
CA GLY A 209 15.06 10.79 -29.68
C GLY A 209 14.01 10.99 -30.79
N GLY A 210 12.72 10.94 -30.45
CA GLY A 210 11.64 11.31 -31.35
C GLY A 210 10.42 11.69 -30.54
N GLY A 211 10.18 12.99 -30.40
CA GLY A 211 8.88 13.48 -29.95
C GLY A 211 7.75 12.88 -30.80
N PRO A 212 6.49 12.94 -30.33
CA PRO A 212 5.36 12.41 -31.07
C PRO A 212 5.41 12.88 -32.54
N GLY A 213 5.17 11.95 -33.46
CA GLY A 213 5.08 12.27 -34.89
C GLY A 213 4.03 13.36 -35.14
N PRO A 214 4.06 14.02 -36.31
CA PRO A 214 3.20 15.17 -36.59
C PRO A 214 1.73 14.82 -36.35
N CYS A 215 1.01 15.74 -35.68
CA CYS A 215 -0.40 15.53 -35.40
C CYS A 215 -1.20 15.36 -36.71
N PRO A 216 -2.03 14.30 -36.84
CA PRO A 216 -2.87 14.13 -38.01
C PRO A 216 -3.74 15.38 -38.24
N PRO A 217 -3.89 15.87 -39.49
CA PRO A 217 -4.58 17.14 -39.74
C PRO A 217 -6.01 17.21 -39.20
N ASP A 218 -6.79 16.13 -39.32
CA ASP A 218 -8.17 16.07 -38.83
C ASP A 218 -8.21 16.12 -37.29
N LEU A 219 -7.27 15.43 -36.63
CA LEU A 219 -7.14 15.47 -35.17
C LEU A 219 -6.69 16.85 -34.71
N LEU A 220 -5.69 17.45 -35.39
CA LEU A 220 -5.20 18.79 -35.09
C LEU A 220 -6.33 19.82 -35.14
N ALA A 221 -7.19 19.75 -36.17
CA ALA A 221 -8.34 20.63 -36.30
C ALA A 221 -9.36 20.44 -35.15
N ALA A 222 -9.60 19.18 -34.74
CA ALA A 222 -10.52 18.87 -33.64
C ALA A 222 -9.98 19.35 -32.29
N VAL A 223 -8.71 19.09 -31.97
CA VAL A 223 -8.12 19.46 -30.66
C VAL A 223 -7.87 20.97 -30.55
N SER A 224 -7.67 21.65 -31.67
CA SER A 224 -7.50 23.11 -31.72
C SER A 224 -8.82 23.88 -31.64
N ALA A 225 -9.97 23.20 -31.56
CA ALA A 225 -11.27 23.85 -31.53
C ALA A 225 -11.48 24.71 -30.27
N ASP A 226 -12.37 25.70 -30.38
CA ASP A 226 -12.66 26.69 -29.33
C ASP A 226 -13.19 26.05 -28.03
N ASP A 227 -13.85 24.89 -28.13
CA ASP A 227 -14.40 24.11 -27.01
C ASP A 227 -13.46 23.02 -26.47
N ILE A 228 -12.24 22.91 -27.04
CA ILE A 228 -11.17 21.99 -26.61
C ILE A 228 -9.98 22.83 -26.13
N CYS A 229 -8.83 22.82 -26.81
CA CYS A 229 -7.66 23.59 -26.36
C CYS A 229 -7.87 25.10 -26.56
N GLY A 230 -8.73 25.50 -27.50
CA GLY A 230 -9.07 26.91 -27.72
C GLY A 230 -9.67 27.60 -26.49
N LEU A 231 -10.29 26.84 -25.57
CA LEU A 231 -10.84 27.34 -24.30
C LEU A 231 -9.81 28.13 -23.47
N ILE A 232 -8.54 27.72 -23.53
CA ILE A 232 -7.43 28.38 -22.82
C ILE A 232 -7.28 29.84 -23.30
N SER A 233 -7.51 30.09 -24.58
CA SER A 233 -7.29 31.38 -25.24
C SER A 233 -8.56 32.15 -25.58
N ASP A 234 -9.75 31.59 -25.33
CA ASP A 234 -11.03 32.24 -25.62
C ASP A 234 -11.20 33.51 -24.77
N PRO A 235 -11.28 34.71 -25.38
CA PRO A 235 -11.44 35.97 -24.65
C PRO A 235 -12.79 36.10 -23.92
N ASN A 236 -13.76 35.24 -24.23
CA ASN A 236 -15.05 35.15 -23.53
C ASN A 236 -15.19 33.85 -22.71
N GLY A 237 -14.13 33.04 -22.66
CA GLY A 237 -14.11 31.76 -21.98
C GLY A 237 -13.87 31.87 -20.47
N PRO A 238 -13.86 30.73 -19.76
CA PRO A 238 -13.71 30.69 -18.30
C PRO A 238 -12.36 31.23 -17.80
N PHE A 239 -11.34 31.26 -18.67
CA PHE A 239 -9.99 31.74 -18.34
C PHE A 239 -9.74 33.20 -18.70
N ALA A 240 -10.71 33.92 -19.28
CA ALA A 240 -10.51 35.27 -19.82
C ALA A 240 -9.94 36.26 -18.78
N ALA A 241 -10.35 36.14 -17.51
CA ALA A 241 -9.85 36.98 -16.42
C ALA A 241 -8.34 36.83 -16.17
N CYS A 242 -7.75 35.69 -16.53
CA CYS A 242 -6.36 35.36 -16.28
C CYS A 242 -5.41 35.80 -17.41
N HIS A 243 -5.92 36.00 -18.64
CA HIS A 243 -5.10 36.30 -19.82
C HIS A 243 -4.19 37.52 -19.68
N ALA A 244 -4.58 38.47 -18.83
CA ALA A 244 -3.78 39.65 -18.52
C ALA A 244 -2.56 39.32 -17.64
N ALA A 245 -2.72 38.39 -16.70
CA ALA A 245 -1.68 37.97 -15.75
C ALA A 245 -0.79 36.85 -16.31
N VAL A 246 -1.38 35.86 -16.99
CA VAL A 246 -0.68 34.72 -17.57
C VAL A 246 -1.04 34.59 -19.05
N LYS A 247 -0.03 34.60 -19.93
CA LYS A 247 -0.26 34.51 -21.37
C LYS A 247 -0.73 33.10 -21.77
N PRO A 248 -1.85 32.96 -22.51
CA PRO A 248 -2.43 31.64 -22.80
C PRO A 248 -1.70 30.84 -23.89
N ARG A 249 -0.86 31.49 -24.71
CA ARG A 249 -0.30 30.89 -25.94
C ARG A 249 0.49 29.61 -25.69
N ASP A 250 1.32 29.61 -24.65
CA ASP A 250 2.18 28.48 -24.34
C ASP A 250 1.36 27.28 -23.87
N PHE A 251 0.44 27.49 -22.92
CA PHE A 251 -0.52 26.49 -22.45
C PHE A 251 -1.47 25.97 -23.56
N TYR A 252 -1.83 26.80 -24.53
CA TYR A 252 -2.59 26.38 -25.70
C TYR A 252 -1.78 25.41 -26.57
N ASN A 253 -0.52 25.72 -26.85
CA ASN A 253 0.34 24.87 -27.69
C ASN A 253 0.61 23.53 -27.01
N ASP A 254 0.85 23.58 -25.71
CA ASP A 254 0.99 22.43 -24.83
C ASP A 254 -0.23 21.52 -24.90
N CYS A 255 -1.43 22.08 -24.69
CA CYS A 255 -2.69 21.34 -24.81
C CYS A 255 -2.84 20.65 -26.17
N VAL A 256 -2.57 21.37 -27.26
CA VAL A 256 -2.68 20.79 -28.61
C VAL A 256 -1.68 19.65 -28.78
N PHE A 257 -0.46 19.81 -28.29
CA PHE A 257 0.58 18.78 -28.35
C PHE A 257 0.19 17.52 -27.58
N ASP A 258 -0.20 17.66 -26.31
CA ASP A 258 -0.60 16.57 -25.44
C ASP A 258 -1.84 15.85 -25.98
N MET A 259 -2.86 16.60 -26.40
CA MET A 259 -4.06 16.03 -27.02
C MET A 259 -3.71 15.26 -28.30
N CYS A 260 -2.79 15.76 -29.12
CA CYS A 260 -2.30 15.05 -30.30
C CYS A 260 -1.50 13.79 -29.93
N ALA A 261 -0.69 13.83 -28.87
CA ALA A 261 0.05 12.69 -28.35
C ALA A 261 -0.89 11.61 -27.80
N GLN A 262 -2.00 12.00 -27.19
CA GLN A 262 -3.01 11.13 -26.58
C GLN A 262 -4.18 10.80 -27.53
N ASN A 263 -4.07 11.11 -28.83
CA ASN A 263 -5.11 10.82 -29.82
C ASN A 263 -6.49 11.44 -29.51
N GLY A 264 -6.49 12.62 -28.89
CA GLY A 264 -7.68 13.41 -28.56
C GLY A 264 -8.36 13.01 -27.25
N ASP A 265 -7.68 12.28 -26.36
CA ASP A 265 -8.23 11.84 -25.08
C ASP A 265 -8.58 13.03 -24.17
N ILE A 266 -9.78 13.00 -23.58
CA ILE A 266 -10.27 14.03 -22.66
C ILE A 266 -9.37 14.19 -21.42
N VAL A 267 -8.65 13.14 -21.01
CA VAL A 267 -7.70 13.22 -19.89
C VAL A 267 -6.63 14.27 -20.18
N GLY A 268 -6.02 14.23 -21.37
CA GLY A 268 -5.01 15.21 -21.78
C GLY A 268 -5.54 16.65 -21.83
N LEU A 269 -6.81 16.83 -22.21
CA LEU A 269 -7.46 18.14 -22.17
C LEU A 269 -7.55 18.65 -20.73
N CYS A 270 -8.11 17.82 -19.83
CA CYS A 270 -8.34 18.21 -18.45
C CYS A 270 -7.03 18.52 -17.72
N GLU A 271 -5.98 17.72 -17.93
CA GLU A 271 -4.65 17.97 -17.36
C GLU A 271 -4.08 19.33 -17.81
N ASN A 272 -4.28 19.71 -19.08
CA ASN A 272 -3.80 20.99 -19.60
C ASN A 272 -4.65 22.19 -19.13
N LEU A 273 -5.97 22.04 -19.06
CA LEU A 273 -6.85 23.07 -18.49
C LEU A 273 -6.57 23.29 -17.00
N GLU A 274 -6.29 22.21 -16.25
CA GLU A 274 -5.85 22.26 -14.86
C GLU A 274 -4.52 23.00 -14.70
N ALA A 275 -3.54 22.73 -15.56
CA ALA A 275 -2.24 23.40 -15.54
C ALA A 275 -2.38 24.92 -15.75
N TYR A 276 -3.26 25.36 -16.66
CA TYR A 276 -3.51 26.78 -16.85
C TYR A 276 -4.29 27.39 -15.68
N ALA A 277 -5.27 26.67 -15.12
CA ALA A 277 -6.00 27.11 -13.94
C ALA A 277 -5.07 27.32 -12.73
N ASP A 278 -4.11 26.42 -12.52
CA ASP A 278 -3.10 26.56 -11.46
C ASP A 278 -2.17 27.75 -11.72
N ALA A 279 -1.75 27.96 -12.97
CA ALA A 279 -0.98 29.14 -13.35
C ALA A 279 -1.69 30.47 -13.00
N CYS A 280 -3.00 30.52 -13.22
CA CYS A 280 -3.82 31.67 -12.87
C CYS A 280 -3.88 31.91 -11.36
N LYS A 281 -4.02 30.83 -10.58
CA LYS A 281 -4.01 30.90 -9.10
C LYS A 281 -2.67 31.38 -8.57
N ASP A 282 -1.55 30.91 -9.14
CA ASP A 282 -0.20 31.39 -8.80
C ASP A 282 0.00 32.88 -9.11
N ALA A 283 -0.78 33.43 -10.03
CA ALA A 283 -0.81 34.85 -10.36
C ALA A 283 -1.92 35.62 -9.59
N ASP A 284 -2.44 35.05 -8.50
CA ASP A 284 -3.50 35.59 -7.65
C ASP A 284 -4.84 35.86 -8.39
N VAL A 285 -5.10 35.13 -9.49
CA VAL A 285 -6.36 35.21 -10.24
C VAL A 285 -7.20 33.95 -10.00
N ALA A 286 -8.22 34.08 -9.14
CA ALA A 286 -9.19 33.01 -8.93
C ALA A 286 -10.13 32.88 -10.15
N ILE A 287 -10.29 31.64 -10.64
CA ILE A 287 -11.15 31.30 -11.76
C ILE A 287 -12.02 30.07 -11.45
N THR A 288 -13.16 29.96 -12.12
CA THR A 288 -14.01 28.76 -12.09
C THR A 288 -14.20 28.28 -13.51
N TRP A 289 -13.79 27.04 -13.80
CA TRP A 289 -13.69 26.54 -15.18
C TRP A 289 -14.31 25.16 -15.38
N ARG A 290 -14.38 24.32 -14.34
CA ARG A 290 -15.01 22.99 -14.42
C ARG A 290 -16.53 23.12 -14.51
N THR A 291 -17.13 22.16 -15.22
CA THR A 291 -18.58 21.97 -15.25
C THR A 291 -18.90 20.47 -15.16
N PRO A 292 -20.16 20.06 -14.92
CA PRO A 292 -20.53 18.64 -14.91
C PRO A 292 -20.17 17.88 -16.19
N THR A 293 -19.98 18.58 -17.31
CA THR A 293 -19.63 18.00 -18.62
C THR A 293 -18.21 18.32 -19.07
N LEU A 294 -17.49 19.22 -18.38
CA LEU A 294 -16.12 19.61 -18.70
C LEU A 294 -15.24 19.35 -17.49
N CYS A 295 -14.47 18.26 -17.56
CA CYS A 295 -13.50 17.87 -16.54
C CYS A 295 -14.08 17.88 -15.12
N PRO A 296 -15.18 17.15 -14.85
CA PRO A 296 -15.78 17.12 -13.53
C PRO A 296 -14.77 16.58 -12.49
N LEU A 297 -14.80 17.15 -11.28
CA LEU A 297 -14.04 16.65 -10.13
C LEU A 297 -15.01 15.89 -9.22
N PRO A 298 -15.14 14.56 -9.34
CA PRO A 298 -16.00 13.78 -8.46
C PRO A 298 -15.43 13.77 -7.04
N CYS A 299 -16.29 13.99 -6.07
CA CYS A 299 -15.92 14.07 -4.66
C CYS A 299 -16.37 12.81 -3.89
N PRO A 300 -15.61 12.40 -2.84
CA PRO A 300 -15.98 11.25 -2.02
C PRO A 300 -17.31 11.48 -1.28
N PRO A 301 -17.93 10.42 -0.73
CA PRO A 301 -19.12 10.56 0.09
C PRO A 301 -18.94 11.61 1.20
N ASN A 302 -20.02 12.32 1.54
CA ASN A 302 -20.06 13.40 2.55
C ASN A 302 -19.17 14.62 2.22
N SER A 303 -18.99 14.90 0.92
CA SER A 303 -18.26 16.07 0.45
C SER A 303 -18.83 16.58 -0.88
N HIS A 304 -18.49 17.83 -1.22
CA HIS A 304 -18.91 18.44 -2.48
C HIS A 304 -17.77 19.21 -3.15
N TYR A 305 -17.88 19.39 -4.47
CA TYR A 305 -16.94 20.21 -5.23
C TYR A 305 -17.07 21.67 -4.82
N ASN A 306 -15.96 22.28 -4.40
CA ASN A 306 -15.87 23.70 -4.12
C ASN A 306 -14.72 24.34 -4.95
N PRO A 307 -15.01 25.29 -5.86
CA PRO A 307 -13.98 25.95 -6.65
C PRO A 307 -13.09 26.92 -5.85
N CYS A 308 -13.47 27.25 -4.61
CA CYS A 308 -12.81 28.24 -3.76
C CYS A 308 -13.07 27.92 -2.27
N ALA A 309 -12.45 26.87 -1.77
CA ALA A 309 -12.46 26.48 -0.35
C ALA A 309 -11.22 26.99 0.40
N SER A 310 -11.24 26.88 1.72
CA SER A 310 -10.06 27.13 2.57
C SER A 310 -8.92 26.16 2.21
N PRO A 311 -7.66 26.62 2.13
CA PRO A 311 -6.51 25.71 2.00
C PRO A 311 -6.15 24.98 3.29
N CYS A 312 -6.83 25.27 4.41
CA CYS A 312 -6.73 24.54 5.66
C CYS A 312 -8.09 23.92 5.99
N PRO A 313 -8.38 22.70 5.51
CA PRO A 313 -9.63 22.01 5.81
C PRO A 313 -9.66 21.53 7.26
N ALA A 314 -10.87 21.36 7.82
CA ALA A 314 -11.04 20.68 9.11
C ALA A 314 -10.65 19.21 8.97
N THR A 315 -9.81 18.72 9.87
CA THR A 315 -9.31 17.33 9.87
C THR A 315 -9.62 16.64 11.20
N CYS A 316 -9.50 15.32 11.27
CA CYS A 316 -9.61 14.59 12.54
C CYS A 316 -8.58 15.04 13.59
N GLN A 317 -7.39 15.48 13.16
CA GLN A 317 -6.34 15.97 14.08
C GLN A 317 -6.52 17.44 14.48
N ASP A 318 -7.07 18.27 13.58
CA ASP A 318 -7.38 19.68 13.84
C ASP A 318 -8.74 20.05 13.23
N PRO A 319 -9.85 19.81 13.97
CA PRO A 319 -11.19 20.16 13.51
C PRO A 319 -11.41 21.67 13.37
N ASP A 320 -10.61 22.48 14.06
CA ASP A 320 -10.72 23.95 14.09
C ASP A 320 -9.74 24.64 13.11
N ALA A 321 -8.99 23.88 12.31
CA ALA A 321 -8.04 24.39 11.31
C ALA A 321 -8.59 25.52 10.42
N PRO A 322 -9.85 25.49 9.93
CA PRO A 322 -10.41 26.58 9.13
C PRO A 322 -10.59 27.91 9.88
N ASN A 323 -10.70 27.87 11.22
CA ASN A 323 -10.90 29.04 12.07
C ASN A 323 -9.56 29.65 12.57
N ASN A 324 -8.46 28.91 12.42
CA ASN A 324 -7.12 29.36 12.75
C ASN A 324 -6.53 30.23 11.61
N PRO A 325 -5.47 31.03 11.86
CA PRO A 325 -4.86 31.84 10.82
C PRO A 325 -4.34 30.99 9.65
N CYS A 326 -5.15 30.90 8.59
CA CYS A 326 -4.83 30.22 7.35
C CYS A 326 -4.54 31.23 6.23
N ILE A 327 -3.77 30.83 5.22
CA ILE A 327 -3.51 31.65 4.03
C ILE A 327 -4.85 32.01 3.37
N THR A 328 -5.00 33.28 2.96
CA THR A 328 -6.28 33.84 2.52
C THR A 328 -6.66 33.55 1.07
N VAL A 329 -5.77 32.95 0.27
CA VAL A 329 -6.07 32.57 -1.13
C VAL A 329 -6.74 31.20 -1.11
N CYS A 330 -7.98 31.15 -1.59
CA CYS A 330 -8.75 29.91 -1.63
C CYS A 330 -8.21 28.93 -2.69
N VAL A 331 -8.50 27.65 -2.49
CA VAL A 331 -8.08 26.56 -3.38
C VAL A 331 -9.29 25.76 -3.86
N GLU A 332 -9.16 25.13 -5.00
CA GLU A 332 -10.19 24.24 -5.54
C GLU A 332 -10.01 22.85 -4.92
N CYS A 333 -11.09 22.25 -4.41
CA CYS A 333 -11.05 20.94 -3.77
C CYS A 333 -12.41 20.23 -3.76
N CYS A 334 -12.41 19.05 -3.13
CA CYS A 334 -13.59 18.48 -2.51
C CYS A 334 -13.61 18.90 -1.03
N GLU A 335 -14.62 19.68 -0.65
CA GLU A 335 -14.80 20.16 0.72
C GLU A 335 -15.78 19.25 1.46
N CYS A 336 -15.42 18.82 2.67
CA CYS A 336 -16.31 18.02 3.50
C CYS A 336 -17.58 18.80 3.85
N ASP A 337 -18.72 18.11 3.85
CA ASP A 337 -20.00 18.71 4.20
C ASP A 337 -20.06 19.10 5.70
N PRO A 338 -20.89 20.07 6.11
CA PRO A 338 -21.01 20.46 7.51
C PRO A 338 -21.32 19.27 8.43
N GLY A 339 -20.53 19.09 9.49
CA GLY A 339 -20.63 17.96 10.43
C GLY A 339 -19.63 16.83 10.16
N TYR A 340 -18.89 16.90 9.05
CA TYR A 340 -17.85 15.95 8.69
C TYR A 340 -16.47 16.61 8.71
N VAL A 341 -15.44 15.83 8.99
CA VAL A 341 -14.03 16.24 8.98
C VAL A 341 -13.22 15.30 8.10
N MET A 342 -12.08 15.78 7.60
CA MET A 342 -11.19 14.99 6.76
C MET A 342 -10.40 13.97 7.58
N SER A 343 -10.51 12.70 7.19
CA SER A 343 -9.66 11.57 7.59
C SER A 343 -9.03 11.03 6.32
N GLY A 344 -7.74 11.30 6.11
CA GLY A 344 -7.08 11.00 4.83
C GLY A 344 -7.79 11.65 3.65
N LEU A 345 -8.23 10.84 2.68
CA LEU A 345 -9.01 11.29 1.51
C LEU A 345 -10.53 11.24 1.71
N HIS A 346 -11.00 10.84 2.90
CA HIS A 346 -12.41 10.62 3.21
C HIS A 346 -12.96 11.70 4.16
N CYS A 347 -14.28 11.93 4.09
CA CYS A 347 -15.00 12.81 5.01
C CYS A 347 -15.85 11.96 5.95
N VAL A 348 -15.50 11.98 7.24
CA VAL A 348 -16.09 11.14 8.28
C VAL A 348 -16.65 12.00 9.43
N PRO A 349 -17.66 11.52 10.18
CA PRO A 349 -18.05 12.14 11.45
C PRO A 349 -16.89 12.11 12.46
N LEU A 350 -16.88 13.06 13.41
CA LEU A 350 -15.83 13.11 14.45
C LEU A 350 -15.73 11.82 15.28
N GLU A 351 -16.83 11.11 15.50
CA GLU A 351 -16.83 9.82 16.21
C GLU A 351 -16.20 8.65 15.42
N GLU A 352 -16.04 8.80 14.11
CA GLU A 352 -15.40 7.82 13.22
C GLU A 352 -13.96 8.21 12.87
N CYS A 353 -13.41 9.24 13.52
CA CYS A 353 -11.98 9.53 13.45
C CYS A 353 -11.18 8.34 13.99
N GLY A 354 -10.04 8.07 13.35
CA GLY A 354 -9.17 6.96 13.67
C GLY A 354 -8.27 7.21 14.88
N CYS A 355 -7.02 6.81 14.77
CA CYS A 355 -6.09 6.76 15.89
C CYS A 355 -5.01 7.82 15.73
N THR A 356 -4.58 8.43 16.83
CA THR A 356 -3.37 9.25 16.88
C THR A 356 -2.40 8.58 17.84
N ASP A 357 -1.25 8.18 17.32
CA ASP A 357 -0.16 7.64 18.13
C ASP A 357 0.35 8.74 19.08
N PRO A 358 0.29 8.53 20.41
CA PRO A 358 0.69 9.52 21.39
C PRO A 358 2.20 9.83 21.37
N ASP A 359 3.04 8.90 20.89
CA ASP A 359 4.50 9.05 20.91
C ASP A 359 5.01 9.81 19.68
N THR A 360 4.45 9.51 18.50
CA THR A 360 4.87 10.14 17.23
C THR A 360 3.97 11.29 16.79
N GLY A 361 2.73 11.38 17.31
CA GLY A 361 1.71 12.31 16.83
C GLY A 361 1.11 11.92 15.47
N ARG A 362 1.46 10.75 14.93
CA ARG A 362 0.98 10.27 13.64
C ARG A 362 -0.48 9.86 13.72
N TYR A 363 -1.27 10.29 12.72
CA TYR A 363 -2.65 9.85 12.54
C TYR A 363 -2.74 8.62 11.64
N TYR A 364 -3.68 7.76 11.98
CA TYR A 364 -4.06 6.57 11.25
C TYR A 364 -5.58 6.57 11.06
N GLU A 365 -6.05 6.31 9.85
CA GLU A 365 -7.48 6.17 9.59
C GLU A 365 -8.07 4.97 10.34
N LEU A 366 -9.37 4.99 10.61
CA LEU A 366 -10.04 3.87 11.27
C LEU A 366 -9.94 2.60 10.39
N GLY A 367 -9.36 1.53 10.94
CA GLY A 367 -9.08 0.30 10.20
C GLY A 367 -7.74 0.29 9.44
N GLU A 368 -7.00 1.40 9.39
CA GLU A 368 -5.70 1.45 8.73
C GLU A 368 -4.74 0.43 9.35
N THR A 369 -4.01 -0.29 8.49
CA THR A 369 -3.02 -1.31 8.87
C THR A 369 -1.62 -0.88 8.42
N TRP A 370 -0.63 -0.99 9.32
CA TRP A 370 0.78 -0.67 9.03
C TRP A 370 1.74 -1.65 9.71
N VAL A 371 3.03 -1.53 9.39
CA VAL A 371 4.11 -2.27 10.07
C VAL A 371 4.84 -1.35 11.02
N GLU A 372 5.03 -1.79 12.26
CA GLU A 372 5.77 -1.09 13.30
C GLU A 372 6.40 -2.10 14.27
N ASP A 373 7.68 -1.91 14.58
CA ASP A 373 8.48 -2.79 15.46
C ASP A 373 8.38 -4.29 15.10
N GLY A 374 8.37 -4.58 13.80
CA GLY A 374 8.25 -5.93 13.25
C GLY A 374 6.90 -6.61 13.51
N LYS A 375 5.86 -5.82 13.79
CA LYS A 375 4.49 -6.25 14.00
C LYS A 375 3.56 -5.55 13.03
N ARG A 376 2.47 -6.22 12.68
CA ARG A 376 1.33 -5.60 12.02
C ARG A 376 0.51 -4.86 13.07
N CYS A 377 0.29 -3.57 12.87
CA CYS A 377 -0.56 -2.74 13.70
C CYS A 377 -1.84 -2.36 12.94
N ILE A 378 -2.95 -2.18 13.68
CA ILE A 378 -4.22 -1.72 13.13
C ILE A 378 -4.86 -0.69 14.06
N CYS A 379 -5.44 0.35 13.48
CA CYS A 379 -6.24 1.32 14.21
C CYS A 379 -7.68 0.81 14.40
N ARG A 380 -8.16 0.85 15.64
CA ARG A 380 -9.54 0.51 16.04
C ARG A 380 -10.21 1.70 16.72
N GLU A 381 -11.51 1.55 16.94
CA GLU A 381 -12.35 2.55 17.60
C GLU A 381 -11.78 2.99 18.96
N ASN A 382 -12.15 4.20 19.39
CA ASN A 382 -11.71 4.81 20.65
C ASN A 382 -10.19 5.00 20.73
N ASN A 383 -9.52 5.31 19.61
CA ASN A 383 -8.08 5.52 19.53
C ASN A 383 -7.26 4.31 20.03
N THR A 384 -7.71 3.09 19.68
CA THR A 384 -7.06 1.85 20.13
C THR A 384 -6.16 1.31 19.03
N ILE A 385 -4.84 1.28 19.26
CA ILE A 385 -3.86 0.68 18.35
C ILE A 385 -3.54 -0.74 18.82
N ILE A 386 -3.72 -1.73 17.95
CA ILE A 386 -3.44 -3.14 18.25
C ILE A 386 -2.31 -3.63 17.34
N CYS A 387 -1.19 -4.04 17.93
CA CYS A 387 -0.04 -4.57 17.21
C CYS A 387 0.21 -6.06 17.50
N LYS A 388 0.33 -6.86 16.44
CA LYS A 388 0.49 -8.31 16.49
C LYS A 388 1.62 -8.78 15.59
N GLY A 389 2.30 -9.84 16.00
CA GLY A 389 3.27 -10.51 15.14
C GLY A 389 2.60 -10.94 13.85
N CYS A 390 3.28 -10.77 12.73
CA CYS A 390 2.82 -11.32 11.46
C CYS A 390 3.97 -11.99 10.73
N SER A 391 3.73 -13.26 10.36
CA SER A 391 4.61 -14.06 9.55
C SER A 391 3.80 -14.69 8.42
N PHE A 392 4.29 -14.59 7.19
CA PHE A 392 3.74 -15.31 6.04
C PHE A 392 4.82 -15.50 4.98
N ASP A 393 4.60 -16.41 4.05
CA ASP A 393 5.49 -16.62 2.91
C ASP A 393 4.85 -16.06 1.65
N ILE A 394 5.64 -15.36 0.83
CA ILE A 394 5.17 -14.78 -0.43
C ILE A 394 6.01 -15.24 -1.60
N VAL A 395 5.34 -15.65 -2.69
CA VAL A 395 5.99 -15.91 -3.98
C VAL A 395 5.51 -14.91 -5.02
N PHE A 396 6.42 -14.11 -5.55
CA PHE A 396 6.16 -13.27 -6.72
C PHE A 396 6.33 -14.09 -8.00
N ILE A 397 5.33 -14.08 -8.87
CA ILE A 397 5.32 -14.76 -10.16
C ILE A 397 5.21 -13.71 -11.27
N LEU A 398 6.35 -13.37 -11.88
CA LEU A 398 6.43 -12.31 -12.88
C LEU A 398 6.40 -12.85 -14.30
N ASP A 399 5.42 -12.40 -15.07
CA ASP A 399 5.40 -12.55 -16.52
C ASP A 399 6.55 -11.73 -17.12
N ARG A 400 7.33 -12.32 -18.03
CA ARG A 400 8.35 -11.62 -18.82
C ARG A 400 8.20 -11.87 -20.31
N SER A 401 7.01 -12.29 -20.72
CA SER A 401 6.66 -12.61 -22.09
C SER A 401 6.49 -11.37 -22.95
N SER A 402 6.28 -11.57 -24.26
CA SER A 402 6.14 -10.46 -25.21
C SER A 402 4.90 -9.59 -24.96
N SER A 403 3.93 -10.07 -24.19
CA SER A 403 2.65 -9.38 -24.01
C SER A 403 2.76 -8.19 -23.04
N ILE A 404 3.62 -8.29 -22.03
CA ILE A 404 3.90 -7.18 -21.10
C ILE A 404 4.96 -6.20 -21.65
N GLY A 405 5.88 -6.69 -22.48
CA GLY A 405 7.01 -5.94 -23.02
C GLY A 405 8.07 -5.53 -21.98
N PRO A 406 9.23 -4.98 -22.42
CA PRO A 406 10.32 -4.59 -21.53
C PRO A 406 9.90 -3.53 -20.50
N TYR A 407 9.01 -2.62 -20.89
CA TYR A 407 8.53 -1.57 -20.02
C TYR A 407 7.58 -2.07 -18.93
N GLY A 408 6.66 -2.98 -19.27
CA GLY A 408 5.84 -3.67 -18.27
C GLY A 408 6.72 -4.42 -17.26
N MET A 409 7.80 -5.03 -17.73
CA MET A 409 8.74 -5.72 -16.86
C MET A 409 9.42 -4.79 -15.85
N TYR A 410 9.90 -3.61 -16.30
CA TYR A 410 10.47 -2.59 -15.41
C TYR A 410 9.48 -2.17 -14.32
N ILE A 411 8.22 -1.88 -14.71
CA ILE A 411 7.16 -1.51 -13.78
C ILE A 411 6.91 -2.63 -12.75
N ALA A 412 6.85 -3.88 -13.20
CA ALA A 412 6.63 -5.00 -12.29
C ALA A 412 7.76 -5.20 -11.29
N GLN A 413 9.03 -5.10 -11.73
CA GLN A 413 10.18 -5.18 -10.84
C GLN A 413 10.15 -4.06 -9.80
N LYS A 414 9.81 -2.84 -10.23
CA LYS A 414 9.62 -1.70 -9.34
C LYS A 414 8.49 -1.97 -8.34
N TYR A 415 7.36 -2.49 -8.79
CA TYR A 415 6.20 -2.81 -7.95
C TYR A 415 6.55 -3.84 -6.86
N ILE A 416 7.25 -4.93 -7.22
CA ILE A 416 7.73 -5.94 -6.25
C ILE A 416 8.65 -5.31 -5.21
N ALA A 417 9.62 -4.48 -5.65
CA ALA A 417 10.54 -3.81 -4.74
C ALA A 417 9.83 -2.88 -3.74
N HIS A 418 8.72 -2.23 -4.16
CA HIS A 418 7.92 -1.40 -3.26
C HIS A 418 7.14 -2.22 -2.25
N ILE A 419 6.50 -3.32 -2.65
CA ILE A 419 5.80 -4.21 -1.71
C ILE A 419 6.74 -4.72 -0.63
N ILE A 420 7.96 -5.14 -1.00
CA ILE A 420 8.97 -5.59 -0.05
C ILE A 420 9.31 -4.49 0.96
N LYS A 421 9.42 -3.23 0.51
CA LYS A 421 9.61 -2.09 1.42
C LYS A 421 8.40 -1.88 2.34
N CYS A 422 7.16 -2.02 1.86
CA CYS A 422 5.97 -1.88 2.68
C CYS A 422 5.85 -2.99 3.76
N LEU A 423 6.46 -4.16 3.52
CA LEU A 423 6.47 -5.30 4.45
C LEU A 423 7.73 -5.36 5.33
N TYR A 424 8.66 -4.41 5.16
CA TYR A 424 9.94 -4.38 5.87
C TYR A 424 9.76 -4.42 7.39
N GLY A 425 10.53 -5.27 8.07
CA GLY A 425 10.43 -5.56 9.50
C GLY A 425 9.57 -6.77 9.86
N LEU A 426 8.67 -7.22 8.98
CA LEU A 426 7.90 -8.45 9.22
C LEU A 426 8.70 -9.72 8.91
N ASP A 427 8.31 -10.83 9.52
CA ASP A 427 8.88 -12.15 9.27
C ASP A 427 8.30 -12.79 7.99
N VAL A 428 8.72 -12.25 6.84
CA VAL A 428 8.23 -12.64 5.51
C VAL A 428 9.34 -13.18 4.63
N ASP A 429 9.28 -14.48 4.32
CA ASP A 429 10.16 -15.12 3.35
C ASP A 429 9.67 -14.84 1.93
N VAL A 430 10.61 -14.52 1.03
CA VAL A 430 10.32 -14.10 -0.34
C VAL A 430 10.84 -15.12 -1.34
N GLY A 431 9.94 -15.60 -2.20
CA GLY A 431 10.24 -16.36 -3.41
C GLY A 431 9.99 -15.53 -4.66
N TYR A 432 10.78 -15.77 -5.72
CA TYR A 432 10.64 -15.05 -6.98
C TYR A 432 10.79 -15.99 -8.18
N ILE A 433 9.69 -16.15 -8.91
CA ILE A 433 9.57 -16.90 -10.16
C ILE A 433 9.39 -15.91 -11.29
N VAL A 434 10.11 -16.11 -12.38
CA VAL A 434 9.80 -15.47 -13.67
C VAL A 434 9.28 -16.50 -14.65
N PHE A 435 8.37 -16.10 -15.53
CA PHE A 435 7.82 -17.01 -16.53
C PHE A 435 7.63 -16.38 -17.91
N ASP A 436 7.86 -17.22 -18.91
CA ASP A 436 7.54 -17.02 -20.32
C ASP A 436 7.04 -18.37 -20.88
N CYS A 437 7.63 -18.87 -21.96
CA CYS A 437 7.49 -20.26 -22.38
C CYS A 437 7.96 -21.26 -21.30
N ILE A 438 8.83 -20.83 -20.37
CA ILE A 438 9.42 -21.61 -19.28
C ILE A 438 9.23 -20.84 -17.96
N SER A 439 8.95 -21.54 -16.87
CA SER A 439 8.95 -21.00 -15.51
C SER A 439 10.27 -21.32 -14.81
N LYS A 440 10.85 -20.33 -14.12
CA LYS A 440 12.15 -20.48 -13.45
C LYS A 440 12.19 -19.70 -12.14
N TRP A 441 12.70 -20.33 -11.08
CA TRP A 441 13.11 -19.65 -9.85
C TRP A 441 14.34 -18.77 -10.09
N LEU A 442 14.23 -17.48 -9.75
CA LEU A 442 15.39 -16.61 -9.55
C LEU A 442 15.78 -16.56 -8.09
N ILE A 443 14.79 -16.59 -7.20
CA ILE A 443 15.00 -16.62 -5.74
C ILE A 443 14.11 -17.72 -5.16
N SER A 444 14.72 -18.80 -4.68
CA SER A 444 13.99 -19.84 -3.97
C SER A 444 13.50 -19.32 -2.61
N LEU A 445 12.28 -19.71 -2.22
CA LEU A 445 11.71 -19.37 -0.92
C LEU A 445 12.61 -19.85 0.23
N GLY A 446 12.78 -19.01 1.26
CA GLY A 446 13.65 -19.24 2.42
C GLY A 446 15.11 -18.81 2.25
N LEU A 447 15.51 -18.28 1.09
CA LEU A 447 16.85 -17.70 0.89
C LEU A 447 16.94 -16.23 1.32
N TYR A 448 15.84 -15.49 1.15
CA TYR A 448 15.76 -14.07 1.42
C TYR A 448 14.47 -13.79 2.19
N ASN A 449 14.57 -12.89 3.17
CA ASN A 449 13.41 -12.25 3.78
C ASN A 449 13.30 -10.80 3.30
N VAL A 450 12.18 -10.15 3.61
CA VAL A 450 11.93 -8.73 3.26
C VAL A 450 12.99 -7.76 3.79
N ASP A 451 13.72 -8.11 4.86
CA ASP A 451 14.79 -7.28 5.42
C ASP A 451 16.16 -7.46 4.74
N THR A 452 16.29 -8.45 3.86
CA THR A 452 17.58 -8.79 3.26
C THR A 452 17.99 -7.73 2.23
N THR A 453 19.09 -7.02 2.51
CA THR A 453 19.55 -5.89 1.68
C THR A 453 19.83 -6.24 0.22
N ALA A 454 20.23 -7.48 -0.07
CA ALA A 454 20.51 -7.96 -1.42
C ALA A 454 19.25 -8.38 -2.22
N LEU A 455 18.07 -8.47 -1.59
CA LEU A 455 16.84 -8.93 -2.24
C LEU A 455 16.41 -8.03 -3.40
N ILE A 456 16.35 -6.72 -3.19
CA ILE A 456 15.90 -5.76 -4.22
C ILE A 456 16.84 -5.77 -5.45
N PRO A 457 18.18 -5.74 -5.29
CA PRO A 457 19.11 -5.93 -6.41
C PRO A 457 18.84 -7.20 -7.24
N GLU A 458 18.60 -8.34 -6.59
CA GLU A 458 18.31 -9.61 -7.29
C GLU A 458 16.98 -9.58 -8.06
N ILE A 459 15.96 -8.90 -7.53
CA ILE A 459 14.69 -8.71 -8.25
C ILE A 459 14.88 -7.88 -9.53
N LYS A 460 15.66 -6.80 -9.42
CA LYS A 460 15.99 -5.91 -10.54
C LYS A 460 16.89 -6.57 -11.59
N ALA A 461 17.64 -7.61 -11.23
CA ALA A 461 18.51 -8.35 -12.14
C ALA A 461 17.75 -9.27 -13.12
N ALA A 462 16.43 -9.47 -12.95
CA ALA A 462 15.66 -10.27 -13.89
C ALA A 462 15.66 -9.63 -15.30
N GLU A 463 15.90 -10.45 -16.33
CA GLU A 463 15.97 -10.01 -17.73
C GLU A 463 14.67 -10.29 -18.50
N PHE A 464 14.30 -9.37 -19.38
CA PHE A 464 13.22 -9.53 -20.34
C PHE A 464 13.63 -10.48 -21.46
N THR A 465 12.85 -11.54 -21.67
CA THR A 465 13.12 -12.56 -22.70
C THR A 465 12.09 -12.57 -23.82
N GLY A 466 10.88 -12.06 -23.57
CA GLY A 466 9.76 -12.20 -24.49
C GLY A 466 9.23 -13.64 -24.58
N GLY A 467 8.38 -13.91 -25.56
CA GLY A 467 7.76 -15.23 -25.76
C GLY A 467 6.28 -15.26 -25.43
N GLU A 468 5.75 -16.43 -25.08
CA GLU A 468 4.34 -16.66 -24.77
C GLU A 468 4.10 -16.64 -23.26
N SER A 469 3.02 -16.00 -22.81
CA SER A 469 2.61 -16.04 -21.40
C SER A 469 1.94 -17.38 -21.06
N ARG A 470 2.43 -18.05 -20.00
CA ARG A 470 1.96 -19.35 -19.49
C ARG A 470 1.73 -19.32 -17.98
N ALA A 471 0.83 -18.44 -17.54
CA ALA A 471 0.54 -18.22 -16.13
C ALA A 471 0.12 -19.50 -15.38
N GLY A 472 -0.71 -20.36 -15.98
CA GLY A 472 -1.12 -21.62 -15.34
C GLY A 472 0.03 -22.57 -15.08
N HIS A 473 0.98 -22.67 -16.02
CA HIS A 473 2.19 -23.48 -15.81
C HIS A 473 3.09 -22.90 -14.71
N ALA A 474 3.18 -21.58 -14.60
CA ALA A 474 3.97 -20.92 -13.56
C ALA A 474 3.38 -21.16 -12.16
N ILE A 475 2.05 -21.07 -12.02
CA ILE A 475 1.35 -21.37 -10.77
C ILE A 475 1.53 -22.84 -10.40
N TYR A 476 1.39 -23.75 -11.37
CA TYR A 476 1.66 -25.18 -11.15
C TYR A 476 3.12 -25.43 -10.73
N HIS A 477 4.08 -24.78 -11.39
CA HIS A 477 5.51 -24.89 -11.05
C HIS A 477 5.78 -24.45 -9.61
N MET A 478 5.21 -23.32 -9.18
CA MET A 478 5.27 -22.86 -7.79
C MET A 478 4.73 -23.92 -6.83
N MET A 479 3.50 -24.39 -7.03
CA MET A 479 2.86 -25.36 -6.13
C MET A 479 3.69 -26.64 -5.94
N CYS A 480 4.37 -27.11 -7.01
CA CYS A 480 5.15 -28.34 -6.96
C CYS A 480 6.57 -28.17 -6.39
N THR A 481 7.10 -26.95 -6.34
CA THR A 481 8.54 -26.74 -6.06
C THR A 481 8.84 -25.72 -4.96
N ALA A 482 7.88 -24.91 -4.56
CA ALA A 482 8.03 -24.01 -3.43
C ALA A 482 8.15 -24.79 -2.12
N ASN A 483 9.04 -24.34 -1.25
CA ASN A 483 9.27 -24.93 0.07
C ASN A 483 8.76 -23.98 1.16
N TYR A 484 7.43 -23.92 1.31
CA TYR A 484 6.77 -23.09 2.31
C TYR A 484 7.10 -23.53 3.74
N ARG A 485 7.23 -22.56 4.65
CA ARG A 485 7.40 -22.82 6.07
C ARG A 485 6.13 -23.46 6.63
N ASN A 486 6.30 -24.56 7.38
CA ASN A 486 5.16 -25.28 7.93
C ASN A 486 4.43 -24.44 8.98
N GLY A 487 3.09 -24.42 8.93
CA GLY A 487 2.25 -23.63 9.84
C GLY A 487 2.18 -22.13 9.54
N ILE A 488 2.94 -21.63 8.58
CA ILE A 488 2.96 -20.21 8.19
C ILE A 488 2.02 -19.98 7.00
N PRO A 489 1.14 -18.96 7.03
CA PRO A 489 0.29 -18.60 5.89
C PRO A 489 1.11 -18.36 4.63
N SER A 490 0.56 -18.70 3.47
CA SER A 490 1.27 -18.59 2.19
C SER A 490 0.45 -17.82 1.16
N ALA A 491 1.11 -16.99 0.37
CA ALA A 491 0.49 -16.26 -0.72
C ALA A 491 1.37 -16.21 -1.97
N ALA A 492 0.72 -15.96 -3.10
CA ALA A 492 1.39 -15.73 -4.36
C ALA A 492 0.80 -14.52 -5.08
N VAL A 493 1.69 -13.69 -5.63
CA VAL A 493 1.34 -12.48 -6.38
C VAL A 493 1.75 -12.68 -7.82
N VAL A 494 0.76 -12.70 -8.73
CA VAL A 494 0.98 -12.91 -10.17
C VAL A 494 0.96 -11.57 -10.89
N LEU A 495 2.09 -11.18 -11.48
CA LEU A 495 2.23 -9.92 -12.22
C LEU A 495 2.18 -10.22 -13.73
N THR A 496 1.06 -9.91 -14.38
CA THR A 496 0.78 -10.26 -15.79
C THR A 496 -0.28 -9.33 -16.38
N ASP A 497 -0.51 -9.40 -17.69
CA ASP A 497 -1.63 -8.71 -18.36
C ASP A 497 -2.93 -9.52 -18.32
N GLY A 498 -2.90 -10.74 -17.78
CA GLY A 498 -4.04 -11.65 -17.67
C GLY A 498 -4.34 -12.43 -18.96
N ILE A 499 -3.49 -12.34 -19.98
CA ILE A 499 -3.64 -13.07 -21.23
C ILE A 499 -2.72 -14.29 -21.23
N ALA A 500 -3.30 -15.50 -21.16
CA ALA A 500 -2.56 -16.74 -21.35
C ALA A 500 -2.63 -17.19 -22.83
N TYR A 501 -1.47 -17.47 -23.44
CA TYR A 501 -1.39 -17.94 -24.83
C TYR A 501 -1.11 -19.44 -24.90
N LYS A 502 -1.89 -20.16 -25.71
CA LYS A 502 -1.68 -21.58 -26.07
C LYS A 502 -1.60 -22.55 -24.87
N GLU A 503 -2.25 -22.22 -23.76
CA GLU A 503 -2.45 -23.19 -22.68
C GLU A 503 -3.56 -24.18 -23.04
N TYR A 504 -3.37 -25.46 -22.69
CA TYR A 504 -4.39 -26.49 -22.78
C TYR A 504 -4.61 -27.15 -21.41
N PRO A 505 -5.83 -27.09 -20.85
CA PRO A 505 -6.99 -26.35 -21.36
C PRO A 505 -6.76 -24.82 -21.36
N SER A 506 -7.57 -24.07 -22.11
CA SER A 506 -7.41 -22.61 -22.26
C SER A 506 -7.65 -21.82 -20.97
N ASN A 507 -8.21 -22.44 -19.95
CA ASN A 507 -8.40 -21.89 -18.61
C ASN A 507 -7.46 -22.56 -17.57
N LEU A 508 -6.30 -23.06 -18.00
CA LEU A 508 -5.36 -23.73 -17.09
C LEU A 508 -4.95 -22.82 -15.92
N TYR A 509 -4.76 -21.51 -16.14
CA TYR A 509 -4.49 -20.56 -15.07
C TYR A 509 -5.56 -20.57 -13.97
N GLU A 510 -6.84 -20.67 -14.31
CA GLU A 510 -7.96 -20.74 -13.35
C GLU A 510 -7.91 -22.06 -12.57
N ILE A 511 -7.76 -23.18 -13.27
CA ILE A 511 -7.68 -24.51 -12.66
C ILE A 511 -6.52 -24.61 -11.66
N GLN A 512 -5.34 -24.11 -12.04
CA GLN A 512 -4.17 -24.15 -11.16
C GLN A 512 -4.29 -23.13 -10.01
N SER A 513 -4.97 -22.01 -10.23
CA SER A 513 -5.26 -21.04 -9.17
C SER A 513 -6.20 -21.63 -8.11
N ASP A 514 -7.25 -22.34 -8.53
CA ASP A 514 -8.15 -23.05 -7.60
C ASP A 514 -7.42 -24.15 -6.83
N ALA A 515 -6.53 -24.88 -7.49
CA ALA A 515 -5.73 -25.91 -6.85
C ALA A 515 -4.74 -25.30 -5.82
N ALA A 516 -4.12 -24.16 -6.11
CA ALA A 516 -3.26 -23.44 -5.17
C ALA A 516 -4.05 -22.95 -3.94
N ARG A 517 -5.24 -22.38 -4.16
CA ARG A 517 -6.15 -21.99 -3.07
C ARG A 517 -6.55 -23.17 -2.20
N ALA A 518 -6.84 -24.32 -2.81
CA ALA A 518 -7.14 -25.56 -2.08
C ALA A 518 -5.95 -26.08 -1.24
N MET A 519 -4.71 -25.69 -1.56
CA MET A 519 -3.52 -25.95 -0.75
C MET A 519 -3.28 -24.87 0.33
N GLY A 520 -4.17 -23.89 0.47
CA GLY A 520 -4.04 -22.79 1.43
C GLY A 520 -3.15 -21.64 0.96
N ILE A 521 -2.84 -21.57 -0.34
CA ILE A 521 -2.05 -20.47 -0.92
C ILE A 521 -3.04 -19.41 -1.46
N GLU A 522 -3.07 -18.25 -0.82
CA GLU A 522 -3.88 -17.12 -1.31
C GLU A 522 -3.25 -16.51 -2.56
N LEU A 523 -4.06 -16.14 -3.55
CA LEU A 523 -3.59 -15.60 -4.83
C LEU A 523 -4.04 -14.16 -5.02
N TYR A 524 -3.13 -13.34 -5.55
CA TYR A 524 -3.36 -11.95 -5.93
C TYR A 524 -2.83 -11.72 -7.34
N ALA A 525 -3.42 -10.77 -8.06
CA ALA A 525 -2.97 -10.42 -9.40
C ALA A 525 -2.66 -8.93 -9.51
N VAL A 526 -1.60 -8.58 -10.22
CA VAL A 526 -1.22 -7.20 -10.51
C VAL A 526 -1.21 -7.02 -12.01
N ALA A 527 -2.00 -6.06 -12.49
CA ALA A 527 -2.10 -5.75 -13.91
C ALA A 527 -0.83 -5.05 -14.41
N VAL A 528 -0.03 -5.77 -15.21
CA VAL A 528 1.24 -5.28 -15.76
C VAL A 528 1.25 -5.47 -17.28
N GLY A 529 1.68 -4.44 -18.01
CA GLY A 529 1.78 -4.46 -19.47
C GLY A 529 1.15 -3.23 -20.10
N ARG A 530 0.57 -3.37 -21.30
CA ARG A 530 -0.06 -2.25 -22.01
C ARG A 530 -1.53 -2.14 -21.62
N ASP A 531 -1.89 -1.01 -21.01
CA ASP A 531 -3.19 -0.72 -20.40
C ASP A 531 -4.46 -1.10 -21.21
N PRO A 532 -4.53 -0.90 -22.55
CA PRO A 532 -5.73 -1.31 -23.29
C PRO A 532 -5.81 -2.82 -23.55
N LEU A 533 -4.80 -3.60 -23.16
CA LEU A 533 -4.68 -5.04 -23.43
C LEU A 533 -4.88 -5.89 -22.17
N PHE A 534 -5.21 -5.31 -21.02
CA PHE A 534 -5.45 -6.10 -19.81
C PHE A 534 -6.72 -6.94 -19.93
N ASN A 535 -6.58 -8.23 -19.63
CA ASN A 535 -7.70 -9.12 -19.45
C ASN A 535 -8.04 -9.20 -17.96
N PHE A 536 -8.81 -8.21 -17.47
CA PHE A 536 -9.24 -8.16 -16.07
C PHE A 536 -10.03 -9.39 -15.62
N ASN A 537 -10.76 -10.05 -16.51
CA ASN A 537 -11.42 -11.32 -16.19
C ASN A 537 -10.40 -12.44 -15.93
N GLY A 538 -9.33 -12.50 -16.74
CA GLY A 538 -8.23 -13.44 -16.53
C GLY A 538 -7.51 -13.17 -15.20
N LEU A 539 -7.23 -11.91 -14.90
CA LEU A 539 -6.63 -11.49 -13.62
C LEU A 539 -7.52 -11.86 -12.42
N ALA A 540 -8.84 -11.59 -12.52
CA ALA A 540 -9.79 -11.94 -11.47
C ALA A 540 -9.89 -13.46 -11.26
N ASN A 541 -9.86 -14.26 -12.32
CA ASN A 541 -9.84 -15.72 -12.22
C ASN A 541 -8.56 -16.24 -11.54
N ILE A 542 -7.40 -15.64 -11.85
CA ILE A 542 -6.13 -15.95 -11.18
C ILE A 542 -6.25 -15.62 -9.69
N ALA A 543 -6.68 -14.40 -9.34
CA ALA A 543 -6.76 -13.94 -7.96
C ALA A 543 -7.91 -14.57 -7.16
N GLY A 544 -8.93 -15.11 -7.83
CA GLY A 544 -10.14 -15.65 -7.21
C GLY A 544 -11.19 -14.59 -6.88
N GLY A 545 -11.08 -13.39 -7.45
CA GLY A 545 -11.98 -12.26 -7.21
C GLY A 545 -11.38 -10.95 -7.75
N SER A 546 -12.24 -10.00 -8.14
CA SER A 546 -11.80 -8.67 -8.61
C SER A 546 -11.24 -7.79 -7.49
N ASP A 547 -11.62 -8.05 -6.24
CA ASP A 547 -11.12 -7.40 -5.03
C ASP A 547 -9.65 -7.72 -4.71
N ARG A 548 -9.08 -8.73 -5.38
CA ARG A 548 -7.68 -9.15 -5.27
C ARG A 548 -6.85 -8.84 -6.51
N VAL A 549 -7.39 -7.99 -7.40
CA VAL A 549 -6.70 -7.50 -8.59
C VAL A 549 -6.27 -6.06 -8.34
N PHE A 550 -4.97 -5.81 -8.44
CA PHE A 550 -4.36 -4.51 -8.17
C PHE A 550 -3.83 -3.88 -9.45
N ASP A 551 -3.88 -2.56 -9.50
CA ASP A 551 -3.18 -1.80 -10.53
C ASP A 551 -1.67 -1.73 -10.24
N ARG A 552 -0.94 -1.18 -11.20
CA ARG A 552 0.52 -1.02 -11.13
C ARG A 552 0.98 0.20 -10.30
N TYR A 553 0.07 0.90 -9.64
CA TYR A 553 0.31 2.22 -9.05
C TYR A 553 0.19 2.23 -7.52
N SER A 554 -0.66 1.38 -6.97
CA SER A 554 -0.97 1.33 -5.53
C SER A 554 -0.15 0.24 -4.82
N CYS A 555 1.18 0.38 -4.79
CA CYS A 555 2.08 -0.73 -4.39
C CYS A 555 1.89 -1.18 -2.93
N CYS A 556 1.67 -0.26 -1.98
CA CYS A 556 1.42 -0.64 -0.59
C CYS A 556 -0.02 -1.14 -0.36
N ALA A 557 -0.98 -0.85 -1.24
CA ALA A 557 -2.34 -1.37 -1.09
C ALA A 557 -2.37 -2.91 -1.13
N LEU A 558 -1.56 -3.53 -1.99
CA LEU A 558 -1.41 -4.99 -1.99
C LEU A 558 -0.73 -5.50 -0.71
N ALA A 559 0.31 -4.81 -0.22
CA ALA A 559 0.97 -5.19 1.03
C ALA A 559 0.00 -5.14 2.22
N ILE A 560 -0.83 -4.10 2.30
CA ILE A 560 -1.89 -3.96 3.29
C ILE A 560 -2.89 -5.10 3.17
N ARG A 561 -3.37 -5.39 1.95
CA ARG A 561 -4.31 -6.48 1.73
C ARG A 561 -3.73 -7.84 2.12
N LEU A 562 -2.47 -8.11 1.81
CA LEU A 562 -1.75 -9.31 2.24
C LEU A 562 -1.74 -9.41 3.76
N MET A 563 -1.46 -8.31 4.46
CA MET A 563 -1.48 -8.29 5.92
C MET A 563 -2.89 -8.53 6.49
N GLU A 564 -3.93 -7.96 5.89
CA GLU A 564 -5.31 -8.18 6.31
C GLU A 564 -5.77 -9.63 6.13
N ASP A 565 -5.46 -10.25 4.99
CA ASP A 565 -5.90 -11.60 4.64
C ASP A 565 -5.05 -12.70 5.31
N LEU A 566 -3.76 -12.46 5.55
CA LEU A 566 -2.81 -13.48 6.05
C LEU A 566 -2.48 -13.32 7.53
N CYS A 567 -2.39 -12.09 8.04
CA CYS A 567 -2.08 -11.84 9.45
C CYS A 567 -3.36 -11.78 10.31
N VAL A 568 -4.31 -12.70 10.09
CA VAL A 568 -5.58 -12.70 10.83
C VAL A 568 -5.29 -12.98 12.30
N ALA A 569 -5.23 -11.92 13.09
CA ALA A 569 -5.37 -12.00 14.54
C ALA A 569 -6.83 -12.35 14.84
N CYS A 570 -7.07 -13.33 15.71
CA CYS A 570 -8.38 -13.52 16.29
C CYS A 570 -8.65 -12.34 17.23
N ASP A 571 -9.22 -11.25 16.69
CA ASP A 571 -9.54 -10.01 17.43
C ASP A 571 -10.82 -10.14 18.27
N VAL A 572 -11.40 -11.34 18.34
CA VAL A 572 -12.58 -11.61 19.15
C VAL A 572 -12.13 -12.01 20.56
N SER A 573 -12.39 -11.13 21.51
CA SER A 573 -12.23 -11.43 22.92
C SER A 573 -13.04 -12.66 23.30
N SER A 574 -12.36 -13.75 23.64
CA SER A 574 -12.98 -15.06 23.83
C SER A 574 -12.44 -15.80 25.04
N ASP A 575 -13.23 -16.72 25.59
CA ASP A 575 -12.71 -17.71 26.51
C ASP A 575 -12.45 -19.00 25.73
N LEU A 576 -11.20 -19.44 25.70
CA LEU A 576 -10.75 -20.61 24.96
C LEU A 576 -10.35 -21.72 25.94
N PHE A 577 -10.95 -22.90 25.82
CA PHE A 577 -10.66 -24.00 26.71
C PHE A 577 -10.29 -25.28 25.95
N PHE A 578 -9.13 -25.85 26.26
CA PHE A 578 -8.67 -27.08 25.63
C PHE A 578 -8.94 -28.30 26.52
N VAL A 579 -9.45 -29.36 25.89
CA VAL A 579 -9.62 -30.70 26.48
C VAL A 579 -8.70 -31.62 25.70
N LEU A 580 -7.58 -32.02 26.32
CA LEU A 580 -6.47 -32.69 25.66
C LEU A 580 -6.38 -34.16 26.07
N ASP A 581 -6.44 -35.05 25.08
CA ASP A 581 -6.22 -36.48 25.29
C ASP A 581 -4.75 -36.76 25.67
N GLY A 582 -4.58 -37.34 26.85
CA GLY A 582 -3.31 -37.84 27.37
C GLY A 582 -3.32 -39.35 27.59
N SER A 583 -4.22 -40.08 26.91
CA SER A 583 -4.41 -41.53 27.03
C SER A 583 -3.25 -42.35 26.44
N GLY A 584 -3.31 -43.66 26.68
CA GLY A 584 -2.28 -44.62 26.29
C GLY A 584 -2.01 -44.71 24.78
N SER A 585 -2.99 -44.39 23.93
CA SER A 585 -2.89 -44.42 22.46
C SER A 585 -2.08 -43.25 21.91
N VAL A 586 -2.11 -42.11 22.59
CA VAL A 586 -1.37 -40.90 22.21
C VAL A 586 0.13 -41.15 22.35
N GLY A 587 0.57 -41.58 23.54
CA GLY A 587 1.98 -41.74 23.86
C GLY A 587 2.72 -40.41 24.13
N PRO A 588 3.89 -40.45 24.78
CA PRO A 588 4.57 -39.25 25.27
C PRO A 588 5.06 -38.31 24.15
N ASP A 589 5.60 -38.85 23.06
CA ASP A 589 6.16 -38.04 21.96
C ASP A 589 5.05 -37.26 21.21
N ASN A 590 3.91 -37.90 20.97
CA ASN A 590 2.77 -37.24 20.35
C ASN A 590 2.14 -36.21 21.30
N PHE A 591 2.17 -36.44 22.62
CA PHE A 591 1.67 -35.48 23.59
C PHE A 591 2.49 -34.18 23.62
N GLU A 592 3.80 -34.24 23.37
CA GLU A 592 4.61 -33.03 23.16
C GLU A 592 4.18 -32.27 21.89
N THR A 593 3.83 -32.97 20.81
CA THR A 593 3.25 -32.35 19.61
C THR A 593 1.91 -31.67 19.91
N VAL A 594 1.07 -32.29 20.74
CA VAL A 594 -0.20 -31.71 21.21
C VAL A 594 0.02 -30.44 22.04
N LYS A 595 0.99 -30.44 22.95
CA LYS A 595 1.37 -29.24 23.72
C LYS A 595 1.80 -28.10 22.81
N GLN A 596 2.66 -28.39 21.83
CA GLN A 596 3.12 -27.37 20.88
C GLN A 596 1.95 -26.82 20.06
N PHE A 597 1.04 -27.69 19.60
CA PHE A 597 -0.18 -27.27 18.91
C PHE A 597 -1.01 -26.27 19.72
N VAL A 598 -1.19 -26.50 21.04
CA VAL A 598 -1.92 -25.57 21.90
C VAL A 598 -1.21 -24.23 21.99
N VAL A 599 0.12 -24.24 22.16
CA VAL A 599 0.93 -23.01 22.18
C VAL A 599 0.76 -22.22 20.87
N ASP A 600 0.82 -22.90 19.73
CA ASP A 600 0.73 -22.27 18.41
C ASP A 600 -0.68 -21.73 18.10
N VAL A 601 -1.74 -22.40 18.57
CA VAL A 601 -3.10 -21.86 18.44
C VAL A 601 -3.27 -20.63 19.34
N VAL A 602 -2.74 -20.67 20.56
CA VAL A 602 -2.90 -19.60 21.56
C VAL A 602 -2.11 -18.34 21.18
N SER A 603 -0.97 -18.47 20.52
CA SER A 603 -0.16 -17.33 20.06
C SER A 603 -0.85 -16.48 18.98
N ALA A 604 -1.90 -17.01 18.34
CA ALA A 604 -2.76 -16.27 17.41
C ALA A 604 -3.78 -15.34 18.11
N PHE A 605 -3.89 -15.41 19.44
CA PHE A 605 -4.82 -14.62 20.25
C PHE A 605 -4.08 -13.64 21.17
N THR A 606 -4.75 -12.55 21.56
CA THR A 606 -4.25 -11.68 22.65
C THR A 606 -4.54 -12.29 24.01
N ILE A 607 -3.54 -12.91 24.63
CA ILE A 607 -3.75 -13.50 25.96
C ILE A 607 -3.69 -12.43 27.03
N SER A 608 -4.84 -12.16 27.66
CA SER A 608 -4.94 -11.27 28.82
C SER A 608 -6.23 -11.51 29.58
N LEU A 609 -6.33 -10.96 30.79
CA LEU A 609 -7.54 -11.07 31.61
C LEU A 609 -8.76 -10.35 31.02
N THR A 610 -8.54 -9.37 30.15
CA THR A 610 -9.60 -8.57 29.50
C THR A 610 -9.91 -9.03 28.09
N ASP A 611 -8.95 -9.62 27.39
CA ASP A 611 -9.09 -10.06 26.01
C ASP A 611 -9.34 -11.58 25.93
N THR A 612 -8.38 -12.40 25.50
CA THR A 612 -8.55 -13.87 25.45
C THR A 612 -8.03 -14.54 26.71
N ARG A 613 -8.88 -15.33 27.36
CA ARG A 613 -8.50 -16.15 28.53
C ARG A 613 -8.43 -17.61 28.11
N VAL A 614 -7.38 -18.30 28.52
CA VAL A 614 -7.15 -19.69 28.12
C VAL A 614 -7.07 -20.61 29.33
N GLY A 615 -7.63 -21.80 29.21
CA GLY A 615 -7.52 -22.87 30.18
C GLY A 615 -7.34 -24.22 29.50
N VAL A 616 -6.78 -25.18 30.24
CA VAL A 616 -6.45 -26.50 29.70
C VAL A 616 -6.75 -27.58 30.74
N VAL A 617 -7.48 -28.61 30.30
CA VAL A 617 -7.59 -29.88 31.01
C VAL A 617 -6.94 -30.98 30.17
N GLN A 618 -6.22 -31.87 30.84
CA GLN A 618 -5.70 -33.12 30.26
C GLN A 618 -6.50 -34.28 30.84
N TYR A 619 -6.87 -35.25 30.00
CA TYR A 619 -7.63 -36.42 30.44
C TYR A 619 -6.99 -37.75 30.02
N SER A 620 -7.24 -38.78 30.83
CA SER A 620 -7.02 -40.19 30.48
C SER A 620 -8.04 -41.08 31.23
N ASP A 621 -7.60 -41.92 32.18
CA ASP A 621 -8.44 -42.58 33.19
C ASP A 621 -8.98 -41.60 34.24
N PHE A 622 -8.39 -40.41 34.32
CA PHE A 622 -8.78 -39.33 35.23
C PHE A 622 -8.50 -37.97 34.58
N ASN A 623 -9.13 -36.92 35.09
CA ASN A 623 -8.95 -35.55 34.59
C ASN A 623 -7.99 -34.76 35.46
N THR A 624 -7.04 -34.06 34.85
CA THR A 624 -6.13 -33.11 35.51
C THR A 624 -6.31 -31.72 34.91
N LEU A 625 -6.69 -30.75 35.75
CA LEU A 625 -6.73 -29.34 35.34
C LEU A 625 -5.30 -28.79 35.35
N ALA A 626 -4.77 -28.48 34.17
CA ALA A 626 -3.43 -27.90 34.04
C ALA A 626 -3.46 -26.41 34.41
N CYS A 627 -4.44 -25.68 33.89
CA CYS A 627 -4.72 -24.30 34.27
C CYS A 627 -6.18 -23.95 33.96
N ASN A 628 -6.74 -23.01 34.73
CA ASN A 628 -8.10 -22.51 34.55
C ASN A 628 -8.13 -21.18 33.77
N LEU A 629 -9.31 -20.79 33.30
CA LEU A 629 -9.51 -19.49 32.65
C LEU A 629 -9.14 -18.34 33.60
N GLY A 630 -8.19 -17.52 33.19
CA GLY A 630 -7.73 -16.35 33.95
C GLY A 630 -6.61 -16.61 34.94
N ASP A 631 -6.10 -17.84 35.04
CA ASP A 631 -4.91 -18.15 35.85
C ASP A 631 -3.64 -17.52 35.26
N HIS A 632 -3.63 -17.29 33.95
CA HIS A 632 -2.50 -16.77 33.18
C HIS A 632 -2.87 -15.41 32.56
N PRO A 633 -2.29 -14.29 33.04
CA PRO A 633 -2.60 -12.95 32.55
C PRO A 633 -1.86 -12.58 31.25
N ASP A 634 -0.94 -13.42 30.79
CA ASP A 634 -0.12 -13.21 29.60
C ASP A 634 0.30 -14.55 28.97
N GLU A 635 0.66 -14.50 27.69
CA GLU A 635 1.07 -15.67 26.89
C GLU A 635 2.28 -16.39 27.48
N ALA A 636 3.30 -15.66 27.94
CA ALA A 636 4.53 -16.27 28.46
C ALA A 636 4.27 -17.16 29.69
N SER A 637 3.40 -16.69 30.58
CA SER A 637 2.97 -17.46 31.75
C SER A 637 2.16 -18.70 31.37
N PHE A 638 1.32 -18.61 30.34
CA PHE A 638 0.54 -19.73 29.82
C PHE A 638 1.43 -20.79 29.17
N VAL A 639 2.33 -20.37 28.27
CA VAL A 639 3.28 -21.26 27.58
C VAL A 639 4.14 -22.03 28.59
N THR A 640 4.56 -21.37 29.67
CA THR A 640 5.31 -22.03 30.75
C THR A 640 4.48 -23.13 31.41
N ALA A 641 3.20 -22.89 31.71
CA ALA A 641 2.33 -23.90 32.32
C ALA A 641 2.12 -25.10 31.40
N ILE A 642 1.83 -24.87 30.12
CA ILE A 642 1.66 -25.96 29.14
C ILE A 642 2.93 -26.79 29.01
N ASN A 643 4.10 -26.16 28.91
CA ASN A 643 5.38 -26.87 28.79
C ASN A 643 5.70 -27.78 29.98
N THR A 644 5.15 -27.52 31.16
CA THR A 644 5.36 -28.35 32.37
C THR A 644 4.42 -29.55 32.49
N MET A 645 3.35 -29.61 31.68
CA MET A 645 2.40 -30.72 31.69
C MET A 645 3.11 -32.06 31.42
N GLN A 646 2.69 -33.09 32.16
CA GLN A 646 3.26 -34.44 32.05
C GLN A 646 2.25 -35.37 31.39
N TYR A 647 2.73 -36.22 30.49
CA TYR A 647 1.92 -37.28 29.90
C TYR A 647 1.40 -38.25 30.99
N GLN A 648 0.10 -38.60 30.93
CA GLN A 648 -0.56 -39.43 31.93
C GLN A 648 -0.58 -40.91 31.53
N GLY A 649 -0.99 -41.22 30.30
CA GLY A 649 -1.37 -42.57 29.89
C GLY A 649 -2.66 -43.04 30.56
N GLY A 650 -3.26 -44.12 30.06
CA GLY A 650 -4.52 -44.68 30.58
C GLY A 650 -5.56 -44.92 29.48
N GLY A 651 -6.82 -45.06 29.87
CA GLY A 651 -7.98 -45.07 28.98
C GLY A 651 -8.37 -43.69 28.45
N THR A 652 -9.47 -43.64 27.70
CA THR A 652 -9.95 -42.45 26.97
C THR A 652 -11.38 -42.15 27.40
N ALA A 653 -11.57 -41.26 28.37
CA ALA A 653 -12.89 -40.87 28.91
C ALA A 653 -13.24 -39.42 28.52
N THR A 654 -13.53 -39.21 27.24
CA THR A 654 -13.79 -37.91 26.63
C THR A 654 -15.08 -37.27 27.15
N GLY A 655 -16.14 -38.04 27.39
CA GLY A 655 -17.41 -37.53 27.90
C GLY A 655 -17.27 -36.97 29.32
N ASP A 656 -16.62 -37.72 30.21
CA ASP A 656 -16.28 -37.30 31.57
C ASP A 656 -15.34 -36.08 31.56
N ALA A 657 -14.37 -36.02 30.66
CA ALA A 657 -13.47 -34.87 30.51
C ALA A 657 -14.22 -33.59 30.12
N MET A 658 -15.16 -33.70 29.17
CA MET A 658 -16.01 -32.58 28.75
C MET A 658 -16.93 -32.10 29.88
N GLU A 659 -17.55 -33.00 30.63
CA GLU A 659 -18.40 -32.63 31.77
C GLU A 659 -17.56 -32.07 32.93
N TYR A 660 -16.38 -32.63 33.19
CA TYR A 660 -15.44 -32.11 34.17
C TYR A 660 -15.01 -30.67 33.82
N ALA A 661 -14.65 -30.43 32.56
CA ALA A 661 -14.34 -29.09 32.06
C ALA A 661 -15.54 -28.16 32.25
N ARG A 662 -16.74 -28.56 31.82
CA ARG A 662 -17.98 -27.80 31.99
C ARG A 662 -18.19 -27.38 33.45
N VAL A 663 -18.12 -28.31 34.39
CA VAL A 663 -18.32 -28.05 35.83
C VAL A 663 -17.26 -27.12 36.40
N LYS A 664 -15.99 -27.26 36.00
CA LYS A 664 -14.92 -26.36 36.45
C LYS A 664 -15.09 -24.93 35.93
N LEU A 665 -15.71 -24.77 34.77
CA LEU A 665 -15.81 -23.50 34.08
C LEU A 665 -17.14 -22.77 34.32
N GLN A 666 -18.17 -23.45 34.84
CA GLN A 666 -19.51 -22.89 35.10
C GLN A 666 -19.52 -21.55 35.86
N ALA A 667 -18.55 -21.32 36.75
CA ALA A 667 -18.43 -20.08 37.53
C ALA A 667 -17.40 -19.08 36.96
N VAL A 668 -16.62 -19.46 35.95
CA VAL A 668 -15.46 -18.70 35.46
C VAL A 668 -15.66 -18.17 34.05
N TRP A 669 -16.50 -18.81 33.22
CA TRP A 669 -16.87 -18.31 31.90
C TRP A 669 -17.39 -16.88 31.95
N ARG A 670 -16.94 -16.02 31.03
CA ARG A 670 -17.51 -14.69 30.85
C ARG A 670 -18.95 -14.80 30.36
N PRO A 671 -19.84 -13.90 30.80
CA PRO A 671 -21.20 -13.82 30.29
C PRO A 671 -21.21 -13.45 28.80
N ALA A 672 -22.32 -13.70 28.11
CA ALA A 672 -22.53 -13.15 26.77
C ALA A 672 -22.37 -11.61 26.79
N PRO A 673 -21.82 -10.99 25.73
CA PRO A 673 -21.62 -11.55 24.38
C PRO A 673 -20.27 -12.26 24.17
N THR A 674 -19.42 -12.41 25.18
CA THR A 674 -18.11 -13.06 25.02
C THR A 674 -18.27 -14.52 24.55
N PRO A 675 -17.67 -14.90 23.42
CA PRO A 675 -17.64 -16.29 22.97
C PRO A 675 -16.98 -17.23 23.96
N ARG A 676 -17.59 -18.40 24.13
CA ARG A 676 -17.09 -19.51 24.95
C ARG A 676 -16.79 -20.68 24.02
N ILE A 677 -15.52 -21.02 23.89
CA ILE A 677 -15.06 -22.00 22.91
C ILE A 677 -14.36 -23.13 23.66
N MET A 678 -14.71 -24.36 23.31
CA MET A 678 -14.03 -25.56 23.78
C MET A 678 -13.46 -26.33 22.59
N ILE A 679 -12.18 -26.69 22.66
CA ILE A 679 -11.50 -27.53 21.65
C ILE A 679 -11.17 -28.86 22.30
N VAL A 680 -11.74 -29.94 21.77
CA VAL A 680 -11.50 -31.31 22.21
C VAL A 680 -10.55 -31.98 21.22
N LEU A 681 -9.34 -32.33 21.68
CA LEU A 681 -8.41 -33.18 20.93
C LEU A 681 -8.53 -34.61 21.43
N THR A 682 -8.80 -35.55 20.52
CA THR A 682 -8.90 -36.99 20.81
C THR A 682 -8.23 -37.82 19.71
N ASP A 683 -7.66 -38.97 20.05
CA ASP A 683 -7.00 -39.86 19.08
C ASP A 683 -7.71 -41.19 18.85
N GLY A 684 -8.87 -41.36 19.49
CA GLY A 684 -9.59 -42.62 19.51
C GLY A 684 -11.05 -42.49 19.92
N LYS A 685 -11.71 -43.65 19.97
CA LYS A 685 -13.10 -43.75 20.42
C LYS A 685 -13.18 -43.64 21.95
N SER A 686 -14.09 -42.83 22.47
CA SER A 686 -14.28 -42.71 23.91
C SER A 686 -14.83 -44.00 24.52
N GLY A 687 -14.44 -44.27 25.77
CA GLY A 687 -14.95 -45.40 26.57
C GLY A 687 -16.30 -45.11 27.25
N ASP A 688 -16.82 -43.90 27.13
CA ASP A 688 -18.00 -43.37 27.79
C ASP A 688 -18.93 -42.58 26.83
N ASP A 689 -20.01 -42.01 27.36
CA ASP A 689 -21.00 -41.26 26.56
C ASP A 689 -20.60 -39.79 26.41
N VAL A 690 -20.32 -39.37 25.17
CA VAL A 690 -19.98 -37.97 24.83
C VAL A 690 -21.21 -37.10 24.52
N VAL A 691 -22.34 -37.71 24.16
CA VAL A 691 -23.53 -36.98 23.67
C VAL A 691 -24.15 -36.12 24.78
N ALA A 692 -24.29 -36.68 25.98
CA ALA A 692 -24.85 -35.95 27.11
C ALA A 692 -24.02 -34.70 27.47
N ALA A 693 -22.69 -34.82 27.47
CA ALA A 693 -21.78 -33.71 27.76
C ALA A 693 -21.82 -32.64 26.66
N ALA A 694 -21.80 -33.05 25.38
CA ALA A 694 -21.89 -32.13 24.24
C ALA A 694 -23.20 -31.31 24.26
N GLN A 695 -24.33 -31.95 24.56
CA GLN A 695 -25.63 -31.27 24.70
C GLN A 695 -25.66 -30.30 25.87
N ALA A 696 -25.05 -30.67 27.01
CA ALA A 696 -24.98 -29.81 28.19
C ALA A 696 -24.10 -28.58 27.96
N LEU A 697 -22.96 -28.72 27.27
CA LEU A 697 -22.11 -27.61 26.86
C LEU A 697 -22.82 -26.66 25.87
N ALA A 698 -23.53 -27.22 24.89
CA ALA A 698 -24.32 -26.43 23.95
C ALA A 698 -25.44 -25.64 24.65
N ALA A 699 -26.10 -26.23 25.65
CA ALA A 699 -27.12 -25.56 26.46
C ALA A 699 -26.54 -24.40 27.30
N ASP A 700 -25.27 -24.50 27.70
CA ASP A 700 -24.54 -23.43 28.40
C ASP A 700 -23.96 -22.38 27.44
N GLY A 701 -24.24 -22.47 26.13
CA GLY A 701 -23.76 -21.55 25.11
C GLY A 701 -22.28 -21.70 24.77
N VAL A 702 -21.70 -22.88 25.04
CA VAL A 702 -20.31 -23.20 24.67
C VAL A 702 -20.28 -23.80 23.26
N THR A 703 -19.43 -23.24 22.40
CA THR A 703 -19.15 -23.76 21.06
C THR A 703 -18.03 -24.80 21.14
N VAL A 704 -18.34 -26.05 20.80
CA VAL A 704 -17.38 -27.15 20.86
C VAL A 704 -16.84 -27.48 19.46
N TYR A 705 -15.52 -27.55 19.33
CA TYR A 705 -14.79 -28.09 18.17
C TYR A 705 -14.15 -29.42 18.55
N ALA A 706 -14.16 -30.37 17.63
CA ALA A 706 -13.57 -31.69 17.82
C ALA A 706 -12.45 -31.92 16.81
N ILE A 707 -11.26 -32.26 17.29
CA ILE A 707 -10.08 -32.54 16.48
C ILE A 707 -9.69 -34.01 16.73
N GLY A 708 -9.95 -34.84 15.74
CA GLY A 708 -9.55 -36.25 15.73
C GLY A 708 -8.18 -36.42 15.11
N VAL A 709 -7.28 -37.14 15.78
CA VAL A 709 -5.92 -37.41 15.26
C VAL A 709 -5.66 -38.92 15.13
N ALA A 710 -5.13 -39.34 13.99
CA ALA A 710 -4.78 -40.73 13.69
C ALA A 710 -5.96 -41.73 13.67
N ASN A 711 -6.40 -42.25 14.82
CA ASN A 711 -7.33 -43.39 14.92
C ASN A 711 -8.70 -43.01 15.52
N PHE A 712 -9.20 -41.82 15.19
CA PHE A 712 -10.47 -41.27 15.66
C PHE A 712 -11.71 -41.96 15.04
N ASP A 713 -12.87 -41.82 15.69
CA ASP A 713 -14.18 -42.24 15.17
C ASP A 713 -14.95 -41.00 14.67
N THR A 714 -15.15 -40.88 13.35
CA THR A 714 -15.85 -39.74 12.73
C THR A 714 -17.25 -39.52 13.28
N ALA A 715 -17.99 -40.59 13.62
CA ALA A 715 -19.34 -40.45 14.14
C ALA A 715 -19.31 -39.83 15.55
N GLU A 716 -18.33 -40.21 16.36
CA GLU A 716 -18.16 -39.67 17.70
C GLU A 716 -17.66 -38.21 17.69
N LEU A 717 -16.75 -37.85 16.78
CA LEU A 717 -16.34 -36.44 16.63
C LEU A 717 -17.54 -35.54 16.31
N LEU A 718 -18.47 -36.02 15.48
CA LEU A 718 -19.70 -35.32 15.17
C LEU A 718 -20.65 -35.24 16.38
N GLU A 719 -20.66 -36.26 17.24
CA GLU A 719 -21.40 -36.24 18.50
C GLU A 719 -20.82 -35.20 19.49
N ILE A 720 -19.48 -35.11 19.60
CA ILE A 720 -18.78 -34.11 20.43
C ILE A 720 -19.15 -32.67 20.03
N THR A 721 -19.30 -32.41 18.72
CA THR A 721 -19.68 -31.08 18.21
C THR A 721 -21.19 -30.84 18.21
N ASN A 722 -21.97 -31.73 18.84
CA ASN A 722 -23.43 -31.69 18.88
C ASN A 722 -24.06 -31.66 17.46
N GLY A 723 -23.51 -32.47 16.55
CA GLY A 723 -24.01 -32.67 15.19
C GLY A 723 -23.53 -31.64 14.15
N ASN A 724 -22.55 -30.79 14.48
CA ASN A 724 -22.04 -29.78 13.55
C ASN A 724 -20.77 -30.25 12.84
N GLN A 725 -20.90 -30.59 11.56
CA GLN A 725 -19.80 -31.07 10.72
C GLN A 725 -18.70 -30.02 10.49
N ASP A 726 -19.05 -28.73 10.44
CA ASP A 726 -18.09 -27.64 10.18
C ASP A 726 -17.12 -27.43 11.36
N ARG A 727 -17.40 -28.07 12.50
CA ARG A 727 -16.59 -28.02 13.73
C ARG A 727 -15.78 -29.28 13.96
N VAL A 728 -15.82 -30.23 13.02
CA VAL A 728 -15.06 -31.48 13.06
C VAL A 728 -13.82 -31.34 12.17
N ILE A 729 -12.66 -31.63 12.75
CA ILE A 729 -11.38 -31.62 12.04
C ILE A 729 -10.74 -33.00 12.15
N GLU A 730 -10.47 -33.59 11.00
CA GLU A 730 -9.98 -34.95 10.87
C GLU A 730 -8.52 -34.95 10.39
N LEU A 731 -7.61 -35.39 11.25
CA LEU A 731 -6.17 -35.35 11.00
C LEU A 731 -5.60 -36.76 10.90
N LYS A 732 -4.95 -37.04 9.76
CA LYS A 732 -4.40 -38.36 9.47
C LYS A 732 -3.33 -38.82 10.47
N ASP A 733 -2.56 -37.88 11.01
CA ASP A 733 -1.51 -38.12 12.00
C ASP A 733 -1.19 -36.83 12.76
N TYR A 734 -0.36 -36.93 13.79
CA TYR A 734 0.04 -35.80 14.64
C TYR A 734 0.88 -34.75 13.91
N THR A 735 1.53 -35.09 12.79
CA THR A 735 2.27 -34.08 12.01
C THR A 735 1.33 -33.13 11.25
N ALA A 736 0.10 -33.59 10.97
CA ALA A 736 -0.94 -32.76 10.35
C ALA A 736 -1.56 -31.72 11.30
N LEU A 737 -1.34 -31.81 12.62
CA LEU A 737 -1.80 -30.79 13.57
C LEU A 737 -1.21 -29.42 13.21
N THR A 738 0.10 -29.36 12.98
CA THR A 738 0.80 -28.12 12.63
C THR A 738 0.29 -27.53 11.31
N ALA A 739 0.03 -28.38 10.32
CA ALA A 739 -0.48 -27.94 9.01
C ALA A 739 -1.92 -27.40 9.07
N SER A 740 -2.67 -27.76 10.11
CA SER A 740 -4.10 -27.44 10.24
C SER A 740 -4.38 -26.22 11.12
N ILE A 741 -3.37 -25.71 11.83
CA ILE A 741 -3.46 -24.56 12.76
C ILE A 741 -4.18 -23.37 12.11
N ASN A 742 -3.79 -22.96 10.89
CA ASN A 742 -4.39 -21.80 10.24
C ASN A 742 -5.87 -22.00 9.88
N SER A 743 -6.25 -23.21 9.48
CA SER A 743 -7.66 -23.56 9.23
C SER A 743 -8.47 -23.49 10.52
N ILE A 744 -7.89 -24.01 11.62
CA ILE A 744 -8.47 -24.00 12.95
C ILE A 744 -8.65 -22.57 13.45
N ILE A 745 -7.60 -21.75 13.42
CA ILE A 745 -7.66 -20.33 13.80
C ILE A 745 -8.74 -19.62 12.99
N ARG A 746 -8.77 -19.78 11.65
CA ARG A 746 -9.82 -19.18 10.81
C ARG A 746 -11.23 -19.63 11.22
N ALA A 747 -11.43 -20.91 11.54
CA ALA A 747 -12.71 -21.42 11.99
C ALA A 747 -13.12 -20.84 13.37
N LEU A 748 -12.16 -20.70 14.29
CA LEU A 748 -12.36 -20.10 15.61
C LEU A 748 -12.66 -18.59 15.51
N CYS A 749 -11.99 -17.86 14.62
CA CYS A 749 -12.21 -16.43 14.41
C CYS A 749 -13.51 -16.14 13.63
N LYS A 750 -13.99 -17.05 12.76
CA LYS A 750 -15.24 -16.89 11.99
C LYS A 750 -16.51 -17.37 12.72
N GLY A 751 -16.38 -18.30 13.66
CA GLY A 751 -17.51 -18.94 14.37
C GLY A 751 -18.18 -18.08 15.45
N THR A 752 -17.89 -16.77 15.50
CA THR A 752 -18.21 -15.86 16.61
C THR A 752 -19.09 -14.66 16.22
N ILE A 753 -19.65 -14.65 15.01
CA ILE A 753 -20.63 -13.65 14.54
C ILE A 753 -22.05 -14.23 14.57
#